data_AF-A0A7V9B9K5-F1
#
_entry.id   AF-A0A7V9B9K5-F1
#
_cell.length_a   1.000
_cell.length_b   1.000
_cell.length_c   1.000
_cell.angle_alpha   90.00
_cell.angle_beta   90.00
_cell.angle_gamma   90.00
#
_symmetry.space_group_name_H-M   'P 1'
#
loop_
_entity.id
_entity.type
_entity.pdbx_description
1 polymer ?
#
loop_
_entity_poly.entity_id
_entity_poly.type
_entity_poly.pdbx_seq_one_letter_code
_entity_poly.pdbx_strand_id
1 'polypeptide(L)'
;MPIRRSGRRFLILAAIAALLVVGFAATRADRVPVPELIRAAEPTWDREEELAPFANGMMRPLRDQDFRVLVAVPQIYASPDAELGQREFDLRDPAEWPLLREAIVRTANMAELQDDLDDAGRVRPFPFDVSSKGKRRALRETVTLIDRLGEGGGEASDTLHLLELVRSVQNAFRYPVPPTYQLVPDIFPKIVLQMRRHVEIGAEPAGTLQKPDVEPPASSFWRPGPDVGRIGMLPGFGRAEHTNYNDRDDCVYDQPKTGWGAHPGFDVRCGEELKFRFNLGDERYGGPFNTRIFDALGYHVQPIDAVAGLRLQYDRRVLSQYTSRRLLTMRAKFLFIPLLTRTITDIESPFDRIAYAVLRDGSHVAGRDLATRILRDTTVVDGQPRPEEVASNYIEEFERTIAYLVWQAGTAEPDRDIYDAIGAWDYDHLDHASRREVRGLFVLAAWLDQFNLRWENTRLAYHNNASGDRILVHLLSDVGSGLGLARDLTHNVNSDIGVMPWTVTERKEDGTVRFSGFASAVENSAFDGVTAGDARWMLRRIAAFSEAQLIAALVSTGMSAAEVRLALEKMLSKRQGMLRDFRLAGEFPDVMARVIDRQLDFDPRVPSHRAMVTAMGASGPIAPPVGTLALRAGELVPAR
;
A
#
# COMPACT_ATOMS: atom_id res chain seq x y z
N MET A 1 17.47 -58.21 2.56
CA MET A 1 17.17 -56.82 2.16
C MET A 1 16.30 -56.16 3.22
N PRO A 2 16.74 -55.13 3.95
CA PRO A 2 15.85 -54.38 4.83
C PRO A 2 15.53 -52.99 4.25
N ILE A 3 14.26 -52.79 3.91
CA ILE A 3 13.66 -51.46 3.70
C ILE A 3 13.37 -50.87 5.09
N ARG A 4 14.34 -50.15 5.66
CA ARG A 4 14.16 -49.35 6.89
C ARG A 4 14.89 -48.01 6.77
N ARG A 5 14.40 -47.10 5.91
CA ARG A 5 14.89 -45.70 5.83
C ARG A 5 13.81 -44.64 5.49
N SER A 6 12.50 -44.94 5.56
CA SER A 6 11.45 -43.96 5.22
C SER A 6 10.91 -43.13 6.41
N GLY A 7 11.06 -43.59 7.65
CA GLY A 7 10.43 -42.94 8.82
C GLY A 7 10.99 -41.55 9.20
N ARG A 8 12.29 -41.30 8.96
CA ARG A 8 12.93 -40.01 9.33
C ARG A 8 12.55 -38.84 8.42
N ARG A 9 12.20 -39.10 7.15
CA ARG A 9 11.76 -38.05 6.21
C ARG A 9 10.34 -37.57 6.51
N PHE A 10 9.47 -38.46 6.98
CA PHE A 10 8.10 -38.13 7.35
C PHE A 10 8.02 -37.23 8.60
N LEU A 11 8.87 -37.48 9.60
CA LEU A 11 8.95 -36.68 10.83
C LEU A 11 9.45 -35.25 10.59
N ILE A 12 10.41 -35.05 9.68
CA ILE A 12 10.89 -33.70 9.31
C ILE A 12 9.80 -32.93 8.55
N LEU A 13 9.07 -33.58 7.65
CA LEU A 13 7.96 -32.96 6.92
C LEU A 13 6.80 -32.58 7.84
N ALA A 14 6.46 -33.43 8.83
CA ALA A 14 5.44 -33.14 9.82
C ALA A 14 5.85 -31.98 10.75
N ALA A 15 7.13 -31.88 11.13
CA ALA A 15 7.65 -30.78 11.93
C ALA A 15 7.65 -29.44 11.17
N ILE A 16 7.98 -29.45 9.87
CA ILE A 16 7.89 -28.27 9.01
C ILE A 16 6.43 -27.83 8.82
N ALA A 17 5.50 -28.77 8.66
CA ALA A 17 4.07 -28.47 8.58
C ALA A 17 3.52 -27.90 9.90
N ALA A 18 3.97 -28.40 11.06
CA ALA A 18 3.56 -27.88 12.37
C ALA A 18 4.11 -26.47 12.65
N LEU A 19 5.33 -26.16 12.23
CA LEU A 19 5.92 -24.82 12.34
C LEU A 19 5.16 -23.75 11.53
N LEU A 20 4.53 -24.13 10.42
CA LEU A 20 3.71 -23.23 9.60
C LEU A 20 2.33 -22.92 10.20
N VAL A 21 1.85 -23.72 11.16
CA VAL A 21 0.50 -23.59 11.76
C VAL A 21 0.50 -22.72 13.03
N VAL A 22 1.63 -22.61 13.74
CA VAL A 22 1.69 -21.99 15.08
C VAL A 22 1.97 -20.47 15.07
N GLY A 23 2.39 -19.90 13.94
CA GLY A 23 2.81 -18.48 13.86
C GLY A 23 1.71 -17.40 13.82
N PHE A 24 0.42 -17.74 13.97
CA PHE A 24 -0.68 -16.78 13.75
C PHE A 24 -1.74 -16.84 14.86
N ALA A 25 -1.56 -16.10 15.97
CA ALA A 25 -2.65 -15.76 16.89
C ALA A 25 -2.39 -14.53 17.78
N ALA A 26 -3.36 -13.60 17.75
CA ALA A 26 -3.80 -12.63 18.76
C ALA A 26 -3.17 -11.22 18.86
N THR A 27 -4.02 -10.18 18.77
CA THR A 27 -4.43 -9.28 19.90
C THR A 27 -5.70 -8.47 19.54
N ARG A 28 -6.56 -8.14 20.53
CA ARG A 28 -7.79 -7.30 20.41
C ARG A 28 -7.76 -6.26 21.55
N ALA A 29 -8.14 -5.01 21.28
CA ALA A 29 -8.14 -3.91 22.26
C ALA A 29 -9.47 -3.13 22.31
N ASP A 30 -9.81 -2.64 23.51
CA ASP A 30 -11.07 -1.96 23.88
C ASP A 30 -11.07 -0.43 23.65
N ARG A 31 -12.28 0.16 23.55
CA ARG A 31 -12.57 1.53 23.08
C ARG A 31 -12.80 2.58 24.19
N VAL A 32 -12.65 3.86 23.85
CA VAL A 32 -12.86 5.10 24.65
C VAL A 32 -13.59 6.15 23.78
N PRO A 33 -14.40 7.10 24.32
CA PRO A 33 -15.21 8.04 23.52
C PRO A 33 -14.54 9.40 23.24
N VAL A 34 -15.04 10.14 22.23
CA VAL A 34 -14.48 11.40 21.68
C VAL A 34 -15.50 12.54 21.73
N PRO A 35 -15.11 13.80 22.07
CA PRO A 35 -15.95 15.00 21.98
C PRO A 35 -15.64 15.92 20.77
N GLU A 36 -16.52 16.91 20.59
CA GLU A 36 -16.92 17.63 19.37
C GLU A 36 -16.15 18.94 19.01
N LEU A 37 -16.28 19.33 17.72
CA LEU A 37 -16.23 20.67 17.07
C LEU A 37 -14.90 21.27 16.54
N ILE A 38 -14.84 21.53 15.21
CA ILE A 38 -14.74 22.85 14.52
C ILE A 38 -14.89 22.66 12.98
N ARG A 39 -15.65 23.53 12.29
CA ARG A 39 -15.85 23.53 10.82
C ARG A 39 -14.59 23.96 10.04
N ALA A 40 -14.29 23.27 8.94
CA ALA A 40 -13.11 23.48 8.08
C ALA A 40 -13.43 24.18 6.75
N ALA A 41 -12.44 24.88 6.21
CA ALA A 41 -12.45 25.52 4.89
C ALA A 41 -11.87 24.57 3.81
N GLU A 42 -12.10 24.91 2.55
CA GLU A 42 -11.74 24.09 1.38
C GLU A 42 -10.24 24.15 1.06
N PRO A 43 -9.58 23.02 0.72
CA PRO A 43 -8.16 22.98 0.42
C PRO A 43 -7.85 23.37 -1.03
N THR A 44 -6.99 24.39 -1.23
CA THR A 44 -6.36 24.68 -2.53
C THR A 44 -5.04 23.91 -2.67
N TRP A 45 -4.77 23.38 -3.86
CA TRP A 45 -3.63 22.50 -4.16
C TRP A 45 -2.68 23.12 -5.19
N ASP A 46 -2.07 24.24 -4.85
CA ASP A 46 -1.22 25.01 -5.78
C ASP A 46 0.25 24.59 -5.70
N ARG A 47 0.57 23.35 -6.08
CA ARG A 47 1.96 23.00 -6.49
C ARG A 47 1.98 22.76 -7.99
N GLU A 48 1.89 23.86 -8.73
CA GLU A 48 2.25 23.91 -10.15
C GLU A 48 3.78 23.75 -10.25
N GLU A 49 4.25 22.54 -10.51
CA GLU A 49 5.66 22.30 -10.83
C GLU A 49 5.76 21.51 -12.14
N GLU A 50 6.64 21.99 -13.03
CA GLU A 50 6.94 21.39 -14.33
C GLU A 50 7.45 19.96 -14.14
N LEU A 51 6.61 18.96 -14.42
CA LEU A 51 7.07 17.60 -14.59
C LEU A 51 7.92 17.53 -15.87
N ALA A 52 9.12 16.98 -15.76
CA ALA A 52 9.98 16.81 -16.92
C ALA A 52 9.33 15.86 -17.96
N PRO A 53 9.53 16.07 -19.27
CA PRO A 53 9.05 15.16 -20.30
C PRO A 53 9.59 13.74 -20.07
N PHE A 54 8.69 12.75 -20.18
CA PHE A 54 8.93 11.32 -19.95
C PHE A 54 10.17 10.75 -20.69
N ALA A 55 10.56 11.36 -21.81
CA ALA A 55 11.67 10.93 -22.67
C ALA A 55 13.07 11.17 -22.08
N ASN A 56 13.23 12.15 -21.19
CA ASN A 56 14.53 12.60 -20.71
C ASN A 56 14.97 11.82 -19.46
N GLY A 57 15.28 10.53 -19.58
CA GLY A 57 15.81 9.83 -18.40
C GLY A 57 15.96 8.32 -18.42
N MET A 58 16.01 7.63 -19.56
CA MET A 58 16.42 6.22 -19.53
C MET A 58 17.90 6.10 -19.15
N MET A 59 18.17 5.32 -18.10
CA MET A 59 19.53 5.12 -17.57
C MET A 59 20.31 4.09 -18.40
N ARG A 60 19.60 3.23 -19.15
CA ARG A 60 20.19 2.29 -20.09
C ARG A 60 19.42 2.27 -21.42
N PRO A 61 20.07 1.94 -22.54
CA PRO A 61 19.36 1.60 -23.76
C PRO A 61 18.37 0.45 -23.53
N LEU A 62 17.23 0.49 -24.22
CA LEU A 62 16.30 -0.64 -24.29
C LEU A 62 17.03 -1.83 -24.91
N ARG A 63 16.86 -3.01 -24.32
CA ARG A 63 17.39 -4.29 -24.80
C ARG A 63 16.37 -4.95 -25.71
N ASP A 64 16.83 -5.88 -26.54
CA ASP A 64 15.99 -6.69 -27.43
C ASP A 64 14.79 -7.36 -26.74
N GLN A 65 14.99 -7.80 -25.50
CA GLN A 65 13.96 -8.42 -24.67
C GLN A 65 12.90 -7.43 -24.15
N ASP A 66 13.24 -6.14 -24.04
CA ASP A 66 12.30 -5.12 -23.56
C ASP A 66 11.18 -4.91 -24.59
N PHE A 67 11.49 -5.08 -25.89
CA PHE A 67 10.55 -5.03 -27.01
C PHE A 67 9.68 -6.28 -27.20
N ARG A 68 9.95 -7.36 -26.46
CA ARG A 68 9.12 -8.58 -26.49
C ARG A 68 8.05 -8.49 -25.42
N VAL A 69 6.80 -8.36 -25.86
CA VAL A 69 5.64 -8.19 -24.98
C VAL A 69 4.68 -9.36 -25.12
N LEU A 70 4.18 -9.87 -23.99
CA LEU A 70 3.15 -10.88 -23.93
C LEU A 70 1.78 -10.21 -23.80
N VAL A 71 0.81 -10.53 -24.64
CA VAL A 71 -0.55 -9.97 -24.50
C VAL A 71 -1.53 -11.12 -24.40
N ALA A 72 -2.48 -11.00 -23.47
CA ALA A 72 -3.60 -11.92 -23.37
C ALA A 72 -4.47 -11.76 -24.63
N VAL A 73 -4.75 -12.86 -25.32
CA VAL A 73 -5.59 -12.88 -26.52
C VAL A 73 -6.81 -13.75 -26.22
N PRO A 74 -8.02 -13.16 -26.14
CA PRO A 74 -9.25 -13.93 -26.06
C PRO A 74 -9.36 -14.86 -27.27
N GLN A 75 -9.60 -16.16 -27.04
CA GLN A 75 -9.81 -17.10 -28.14
C GLN A 75 -11.12 -16.76 -28.88
N ILE A 76 -11.07 -16.79 -30.22
CA ILE A 76 -12.21 -16.45 -31.09
C ILE A 76 -13.36 -17.41 -30.75
N TYR A 77 -14.56 -16.87 -30.48
CA TYR A 77 -15.78 -17.56 -30.00
C TYR A 77 -15.93 -17.83 -28.48
N ALA A 78 -15.10 -17.20 -27.65
CA ALA A 78 -15.09 -17.39 -26.21
C ALA A 78 -16.43 -17.05 -25.52
N SER A 79 -17.09 -18.08 -24.99
CA SER A 79 -17.88 -17.99 -23.75
C SER A 79 -17.10 -17.20 -22.68
N PRO A 80 -17.73 -16.52 -21.71
CA PRO A 80 -17.07 -15.93 -20.53
C PRO A 80 -16.04 -16.84 -19.81
N ASP A 81 -16.12 -18.15 -20.06
CA ASP A 81 -15.29 -19.20 -19.48
C ASP A 81 -14.05 -19.59 -20.33
N ALA A 82 -13.79 -18.94 -21.47
CA ALA A 82 -12.67 -19.34 -22.33
C ALA A 82 -11.31 -18.98 -21.72
N GLU A 83 -10.36 -19.89 -21.85
CA GLU A 83 -8.97 -19.64 -21.45
C GLU A 83 -8.37 -18.51 -22.29
N LEU A 84 -7.80 -17.49 -21.61
CA LEU A 84 -7.02 -16.46 -22.26
C LEU A 84 -5.69 -17.08 -22.72
N GLY A 85 -5.51 -17.20 -24.04
CA GLY A 85 -4.20 -17.51 -24.60
C GLY A 85 -3.25 -16.33 -24.34
N GLN A 86 -1.95 -16.59 -24.25
CA GLN A 86 -0.93 -15.54 -24.30
C GLN A 86 -0.21 -15.63 -25.63
N ARG A 87 0.01 -14.48 -26.29
CA ARG A 87 0.84 -14.37 -27.48
C ARG A 87 1.97 -13.38 -27.23
N GLU A 88 3.18 -13.76 -27.61
CA GLU A 88 4.34 -12.87 -27.64
C GLU A 88 4.33 -12.06 -28.95
N PHE A 89 4.65 -10.77 -28.84
CA PHE A 89 4.82 -9.83 -29.95
C PHE A 89 6.19 -9.16 -29.84
N ASP A 90 6.89 -8.97 -30.95
CA ASP A 90 8.13 -8.21 -31.02
C ASP A 90 7.84 -6.83 -31.62
N LEU A 91 7.89 -5.78 -30.81
CA LEU A 91 7.57 -4.41 -31.26
C LEU A 91 8.57 -3.84 -32.27
N ARG A 92 9.70 -4.52 -32.51
CA ARG A 92 10.67 -4.14 -33.54
C ARG A 92 10.27 -4.62 -34.93
N ASP A 93 9.37 -5.59 -35.03
CA ASP A 93 8.87 -6.10 -36.30
C ASP A 93 7.59 -5.33 -36.67
N PRO A 94 7.61 -4.43 -37.67
CA PRO A 94 6.43 -3.69 -38.12
C PRO A 94 5.25 -4.60 -38.50
N ALA A 95 5.50 -5.85 -38.92
CA ALA A 95 4.46 -6.80 -39.26
C ALA A 95 3.66 -7.30 -38.05
N GLU A 96 4.21 -7.22 -36.83
CA GLU A 96 3.52 -7.58 -35.59
C GLU A 96 2.57 -6.48 -35.08
N TRP A 97 2.71 -5.22 -35.53
CA TRP A 97 1.92 -4.09 -35.01
C TRP A 97 0.41 -4.24 -35.27
N PRO A 98 -0.06 -4.58 -36.49
CA PRO A 98 -1.48 -4.82 -36.71
C PRO A 98 -2.03 -5.98 -35.88
N LEU A 99 -1.20 -7.01 -35.63
CA LEU A 99 -1.58 -8.20 -34.86
C LEU A 99 -1.67 -7.91 -33.37
N LEU A 100 -0.73 -7.12 -32.83
CA LEU A 100 -0.77 -6.60 -31.48
C LEU A 100 -2.01 -5.73 -31.27
N ARG A 101 -2.27 -4.80 -32.19
CA ARG A 101 -3.45 -3.95 -32.17
C ARG A 101 -4.72 -4.77 -32.08
N GLU A 102 -4.87 -5.77 -32.94
CA GLU A 102 -6.03 -6.66 -32.96
C GLU A 102 -6.22 -7.38 -31.62
N ALA A 103 -5.13 -7.88 -31.02
CA ALA A 103 -5.16 -8.53 -29.71
C ALA A 103 -5.61 -7.58 -28.59
N ILE A 104 -5.10 -6.35 -28.57
CA ILE A 104 -5.48 -5.34 -27.57
C ILE A 104 -6.94 -4.92 -27.76
N VAL A 105 -7.40 -4.69 -29.00
CA VAL A 105 -8.81 -4.34 -29.29
C VAL A 105 -9.76 -5.45 -28.85
N ARG A 106 -9.42 -6.72 -29.09
CA ARG A 106 -10.23 -7.85 -28.61
C ARG A 106 -10.32 -7.88 -27.08
N THR A 107 -9.21 -7.60 -26.42
CA THR A 107 -9.14 -7.52 -24.96
C THR A 107 -9.96 -6.34 -24.42
N ALA A 108 -9.90 -5.18 -25.08
CA ALA A 108 -10.74 -4.02 -24.76
C ALA A 108 -12.23 -4.35 -24.88
N ASN A 109 -12.65 -4.97 -25.99
CA ASN A 109 -14.05 -5.36 -26.19
C ASN A 109 -14.53 -6.35 -25.13
N MET A 110 -13.69 -7.31 -24.72
CA MET A 110 -14.00 -8.22 -23.63
C MET A 110 -14.13 -7.49 -22.29
N ALA A 111 -13.30 -6.48 -22.04
CA ALA A 111 -13.37 -5.66 -20.84
C ALA A 111 -14.64 -4.83 -20.75
N GLU A 112 -15.10 -4.23 -21.86
CA GLU A 112 -16.39 -3.53 -21.92
C GLU A 112 -17.56 -4.51 -21.71
N LEU A 113 -17.53 -5.68 -22.36
CA LEU A 113 -18.56 -6.71 -22.15
C LEU A 113 -18.63 -7.18 -20.69
N GLN A 114 -17.48 -7.35 -20.04
CA GLN A 114 -17.45 -7.71 -18.62
C GLN A 114 -18.05 -6.61 -17.75
N ASP A 115 -17.74 -5.34 -18.02
CA ASP A 115 -18.29 -4.19 -17.29
C ASP A 115 -19.82 -4.14 -17.42
N ASP A 116 -20.35 -4.30 -18.64
CA ASP A 116 -21.80 -4.37 -18.90
C ASP A 116 -22.49 -5.52 -18.13
N LEU A 117 -21.80 -6.66 -17.98
CA LEU A 117 -22.30 -7.82 -17.24
C LEU A 117 -22.24 -7.61 -15.72
N ASP A 118 -21.19 -6.96 -15.24
CA ASP A 118 -21.03 -6.57 -13.83
C ASP A 118 -22.14 -5.58 -13.44
N ASP A 119 -22.40 -4.56 -14.27
CA ASP A 119 -23.48 -3.58 -14.09
C ASP A 119 -24.87 -4.21 -14.13
N ALA A 120 -25.05 -5.26 -14.93
CA ALA A 120 -26.30 -6.03 -14.97
C ALA A 120 -26.51 -6.94 -13.75
N GLY A 121 -25.57 -7.00 -12.81
CA GLY A 121 -25.60 -7.92 -11.66
C GLY A 121 -25.49 -9.40 -12.06
N ARG A 122 -25.02 -9.68 -13.27
CA ARG A 122 -24.91 -11.04 -13.83
C ARG A 122 -23.48 -11.54 -13.68
N VAL A 123 -23.01 -11.63 -12.44
CA VAL A 123 -21.63 -12.00 -12.16
C VAL A 123 -21.44 -13.50 -12.37
N ARG A 124 -20.96 -13.90 -13.54
CA ARG A 124 -20.12 -15.10 -13.62
C ARG A 124 -18.71 -14.70 -13.17
N PRO A 125 -18.02 -15.50 -12.35
CA PRO A 125 -16.65 -15.19 -11.96
C PRO A 125 -15.76 -15.35 -13.19
N PHE A 126 -15.49 -14.25 -13.90
CA PHE A 126 -14.40 -14.24 -14.85
C PHE A 126 -13.11 -14.58 -14.10
N PRO A 127 -12.28 -15.49 -14.61
CA PRO A 127 -11.03 -15.87 -13.96
C PRO A 127 -10.07 -14.67 -13.84
N PHE A 128 -10.23 -13.66 -14.71
CA PHE A 128 -9.48 -12.42 -14.71
C PHE A 128 -10.44 -11.23 -14.67
N ASP A 129 -10.12 -10.23 -13.86
CA ASP A 129 -10.80 -8.94 -13.90
C ASP A 129 -10.19 -8.11 -15.03
N VAL A 130 -10.94 -7.77 -16.06
CA VAL A 130 -10.53 -6.75 -17.04
C VAL A 130 -11.45 -5.54 -17.08
N SER A 131 -12.63 -5.61 -16.45
CA SER A 131 -13.65 -4.55 -16.48
C SER A 131 -13.29 -3.27 -15.73
N SER A 132 -12.35 -3.32 -14.77
CA SER A 132 -12.01 -2.13 -13.98
C SER A 132 -11.67 -0.91 -14.85
N LYS A 133 -12.18 0.27 -14.47
CA LYS A 133 -12.02 1.54 -15.21
C LYS A 133 -10.58 1.80 -15.67
N GLY A 134 -9.59 1.55 -14.81
CA GLY A 134 -8.17 1.73 -15.14
C GLY A 134 -7.69 0.81 -16.26
N LYS A 135 -8.06 -0.49 -16.23
CA LYS A 135 -7.67 -1.47 -17.26
C LYS A 135 -8.28 -1.15 -18.61
N ARG A 136 -9.57 -0.80 -18.64
CA ARG A 136 -10.25 -0.34 -19.87
C ARG A 136 -9.56 0.88 -20.46
N ARG A 137 -9.19 1.85 -19.61
CA ARG A 137 -8.37 3.01 -20.02
C ARG A 137 -7.03 2.58 -20.59
N ALA A 138 -6.28 1.72 -19.89
CA ALA A 138 -4.98 1.22 -20.35
C ALA A 138 -5.04 0.61 -21.76
N LEU A 139 -6.06 -0.21 -22.01
CA LEU A 139 -6.27 -0.86 -23.31
C LEU A 139 -6.59 0.17 -24.40
N ARG A 140 -7.46 1.15 -24.14
CA ARG A 140 -7.79 2.23 -25.10
C ARG A 140 -6.57 3.07 -25.46
N GLU A 141 -5.81 3.51 -24.45
CA GLU A 141 -4.59 4.31 -24.64
C GLU A 141 -3.52 3.53 -25.42
N THR A 142 -3.40 2.23 -25.15
CA THR A 142 -2.49 1.34 -25.89
C THR A 142 -2.86 1.30 -27.37
N VAL A 143 -4.15 1.17 -27.72
CA VAL A 143 -4.61 1.20 -29.13
C VAL A 143 -4.29 2.54 -29.78
N THR A 144 -4.59 3.65 -29.11
CA THR A 144 -4.32 5.00 -29.61
C THR A 144 -2.83 5.22 -29.90
N LEU A 145 -1.93 4.74 -29.04
CA LEU A 145 -0.49 4.85 -29.28
C LEU A 145 0.00 3.93 -30.39
N ILE A 146 -0.52 2.71 -30.49
CA ILE A 146 -0.21 1.80 -31.60
C ILE A 146 -0.58 2.43 -32.96
N ASP A 147 -1.77 3.04 -33.06
CA ASP A 147 -2.22 3.70 -34.27
C ASP A 147 -1.30 4.86 -34.67
N ARG A 148 -0.95 5.72 -33.71
CA ARG A 148 -0.03 6.84 -33.92
C ARG A 148 1.36 6.40 -34.39
N LEU A 149 1.90 5.35 -33.77
CA LEU A 149 3.21 4.81 -34.11
C LEU A 149 3.19 4.11 -35.49
N GLY A 150 2.10 3.43 -35.83
CA GLY A 150 1.92 2.76 -37.13
C GLY A 150 1.83 3.70 -38.33
N GLU A 151 1.39 4.95 -38.13
CA GLU A 151 1.35 6.00 -39.15
C GLU A 151 2.72 6.62 -39.45
N GLY A 152 3.80 6.13 -38.81
CA GLY A 152 5.17 6.62 -39.00
C GLY A 152 5.48 7.94 -38.32
N GLY A 153 4.60 8.40 -37.41
CA GLY A 153 4.67 9.71 -36.76
C GLY A 153 5.13 9.70 -35.29
N GLY A 154 5.60 8.57 -34.75
CA GLY A 154 5.93 8.47 -33.32
C GLY A 154 7.39 8.78 -32.98
N GLU A 155 7.60 9.41 -31.83
CA GLU A 155 8.93 9.65 -31.25
C GLU A 155 9.42 8.43 -30.44
N ALA A 156 10.71 8.40 -30.07
CA ALA A 156 11.27 7.33 -29.22
C ALA A 156 10.55 7.25 -27.84
N SER A 157 10.06 8.38 -27.35
CA SER A 157 9.22 8.49 -26.14
C SER A 157 7.90 7.76 -26.26
N ASP A 158 7.26 7.78 -27.45
CA ASP A 158 6.00 7.09 -27.69
C ASP A 158 6.18 5.57 -27.62
N THR A 159 7.33 5.06 -28.09
CA THR A 159 7.66 3.63 -27.96
C THR A 159 7.81 3.22 -26.50
N LEU A 160 8.51 4.02 -25.68
CA LEU A 160 8.66 3.72 -24.26
C LEU A 160 7.31 3.80 -23.53
N HIS A 161 6.50 4.80 -23.86
CA HIS A 161 5.15 4.95 -23.33
C HIS A 161 4.27 3.74 -23.67
N LEU A 162 4.31 3.28 -24.93
CA LEU A 162 3.61 2.07 -25.34
C LEU A 162 4.06 0.85 -24.53
N LEU A 163 5.37 0.70 -24.33
CA LEU A 163 5.93 -0.40 -23.53
C LEU A 163 5.39 -0.38 -22.09
N GLU A 164 5.36 0.78 -21.42
CA GLU A 164 4.80 0.90 -20.07
C GLU A 164 3.33 0.50 -19.99
N LEU A 165 2.52 0.98 -20.94
CA LEU A 165 1.09 0.66 -20.96
C LEU A 165 0.87 -0.84 -21.19
N VAL A 166 1.57 -1.44 -22.15
CA VAL A 166 1.47 -2.88 -22.42
C VAL A 166 1.92 -3.71 -21.21
N ARG A 167 2.98 -3.31 -20.51
CA ARG A 167 3.42 -3.95 -19.25
C ARG A 167 2.39 -3.78 -18.12
N SER A 168 1.76 -2.61 -18.02
CA SER A 168 0.66 -2.37 -17.07
C SER A 168 -0.56 -3.24 -17.37
N VAL A 169 -0.92 -3.40 -18.65
CA VAL A 169 -1.98 -4.31 -19.10
C VAL A 169 -1.61 -5.76 -18.76
N GLN A 170 -0.38 -6.20 -19.02
CA GLN A 170 0.10 -7.53 -18.62
C GLN A 170 -0.05 -7.78 -17.12
N ASN A 171 0.34 -6.79 -16.32
CA ASN A 171 0.25 -6.87 -14.87
C ASN A 171 -1.19 -7.02 -14.39
N ALA A 172 -2.18 -6.44 -15.09
CA ALA A 172 -3.59 -6.63 -14.76
C ALA A 172 -4.09 -8.09 -14.87
N PHE A 173 -3.40 -8.92 -15.65
CA PHE A 173 -3.69 -10.36 -15.79
C PHE A 173 -2.89 -11.25 -14.84
N ARG A 174 -1.90 -10.69 -14.13
CA ARG A 174 -1.13 -11.45 -13.14
C ARG A 174 -1.97 -11.61 -11.89
N TYR A 175 -2.08 -12.85 -11.43
CA TYR A 175 -2.72 -13.11 -10.16
C TYR A 175 -1.79 -12.64 -9.01
N PRO A 176 -2.31 -11.90 -8.02
CA PRO A 176 -1.54 -11.33 -6.92
C PRO A 176 -0.55 -12.28 -6.25
N VAL A 177 -1.09 -13.44 -5.92
CA VAL A 177 -0.44 -14.48 -5.13
C VAL A 177 -0.80 -15.80 -5.80
N PRO A 178 0.13 -16.51 -6.47
CA PRO A 178 -0.15 -17.77 -7.15
C PRO A 178 -1.19 -18.62 -6.41
N PRO A 179 -2.34 -18.97 -7.03
CA PRO A 179 -3.44 -19.62 -6.33
C PRO A 179 -3.07 -21.04 -5.87
N THR A 180 -2.03 -21.62 -6.49
CA THR A 180 -1.43 -22.89 -6.09
C THR A 180 0.08 -22.73 -6.01
N TYR A 181 0.64 -23.18 -4.90
CA TYR A 181 2.08 -23.31 -4.71
C TYR A 181 2.45 -24.77 -4.51
N GLN A 182 3.52 -25.22 -5.17
CA GLN A 182 4.19 -26.46 -4.81
C GLN A 182 5.16 -26.20 -3.67
N LEU A 183 5.09 -27.01 -2.60
CA LEU A 183 6.02 -26.91 -1.48
C LEU A 183 7.47 -27.02 -1.97
N VAL A 184 7.70 -27.91 -2.93
CA VAL A 184 8.91 -27.98 -3.75
C VAL A 184 8.44 -28.08 -5.21
N PRO A 185 8.79 -27.14 -6.10
CA PRO A 185 9.91 -26.20 -5.98
C PRO A 185 9.56 -24.76 -5.54
N ASP A 186 8.31 -24.39 -5.25
CA ASP A 186 7.97 -22.96 -5.15
C ASP A 186 8.20 -22.36 -3.75
N ILE A 187 7.71 -23.02 -2.69
CA ILE A 187 7.72 -22.44 -1.33
C ILE A 187 9.06 -22.66 -0.64
N PHE A 188 9.55 -23.90 -0.60
CA PHE A 188 10.70 -24.26 0.22
C PHE A 188 11.98 -23.50 -0.16
N PRO A 189 12.35 -23.37 -1.46
CA PRO A 189 13.48 -22.53 -1.84
C PRO A 189 13.27 -21.06 -1.45
N LYS A 190 12.07 -20.49 -1.60
CA LYS A 190 11.78 -19.11 -1.20
C LYS A 190 11.93 -18.90 0.30
N ILE A 191 11.40 -19.79 1.13
CA ILE A 191 11.57 -19.74 2.59
C ILE A 191 13.05 -19.85 2.95
N VAL A 192 13.79 -20.81 2.38
CA VAL A 192 15.22 -20.99 2.66
C VAL A 192 16.04 -19.78 2.20
N LEU A 193 15.71 -19.22 1.04
CA LEU A 193 16.36 -18.03 0.51
C LEU A 193 16.03 -16.82 1.41
N GLN A 194 14.77 -16.58 1.77
CA GLN A 194 14.39 -15.45 2.61
C GLN A 194 14.93 -15.54 4.04
N MET A 195 14.97 -16.73 4.65
CA MET A 195 15.63 -16.94 5.94
C MET A 195 17.13 -16.63 5.91
N ARG A 196 17.75 -16.62 4.73
CA ARG A 196 19.17 -16.31 4.52
C ARG A 196 19.42 -14.94 3.89
N ARG A 197 18.38 -14.31 3.32
CA ARG A 197 18.51 -13.05 2.59
C ARG A 197 18.45 -11.91 3.56
N HIS A 198 19.62 -11.59 4.09
CA HIS A 198 19.92 -10.22 4.41
C HIS A 198 20.44 -9.55 3.15
N VAL A 199 19.91 -8.37 2.82
CA VAL A 199 20.55 -7.53 1.81
C VAL A 199 21.83 -7.01 2.43
N GLU A 200 22.94 -7.31 1.76
CA GLU A 200 24.27 -6.85 2.14
C GLU A 200 24.76 -5.87 1.08
N ILE A 201 25.06 -4.65 1.51
CA ILE A 201 25.59 -3.62 0.64
C ILE A 201 27.08 -3.50 0.91
N GLY A 202 27.90 -3.73 -0.12
CA GLY A 202 29.35 -3.64 -0.03
C GLY A 202 29.86 -2.26 0.43
N ALA A 203 31.08 -2.23 0.99
CA ALA A 203 31.67 -1.02 1.58
C ALA A 203 31.94 0.11 0.57
N GLU A 204 32.30 -0.25 -0.66
CA GLU A 204 32.65 0.69 -1.73
C GLU A 204 31.48 0.83 -2.72
N PRO A 205 31.30 2.02 -3.34
CA PRO A 205 30.39 2.15 -4.46
C PRO A 205 30.82 1.15 -5.54
N ALA A 206 29.91 0.26 -5.96
CA ALA A 206 30.16 -0.60 -7.11
C ALA A 206 30.63 0.29 -8.27
N GLY A 207 31.80 -0.01 -8.82
CA GLY A 207 32.55 0.90 -9.68
C GLY A 207 31.68 1.62 -10.72
N THR A 208 31.91 2.92 -10.86
CA THR A 208 31.61 3.77 -12.03
C THR A 208 30.18 4.21 -12.39
N LEU A 209 29.08 3.76 -11.76
CA LEU A 209 27.77 4.11 -12.34
C LEU A 209 27.23 5.52 -12.03
N GLN A 210 27.56 6.16 -10.89
CA GLN A 210 27.23 7.56 -10.62
C GLN A 210 27.99 8.05 -9.38
N LYS A 211 28.40 9.32 -9.35
CA LYS A 211 28.96 9.92 -8.13
C LYS A 211 27.91 9.82 -7.00
N PRO A 212 28.32 9.46 -5.77
CA PRO A 212 27.38 9.24 -4.65
C PRO A 212 26.60 10.49 -4.24
N ASP A 213 27.04 11.68 -4.67
CA ASP A 213 26.46 12.96 -4.27
C ASP A 213 25.60 13.62 -5.37
N VAL A 214 25.34 12.92 -6.48
CA VAL A 214 24.51 13.44 -7.58
C VAL A 214 23.06 13.01 -7.36
N GLU A 215 22.17 13.98 -7.21
CA GLU A 215 20.73 13.75 -7.18
C GLU A 215 20.27 13.12 -8.51
N PRO A 216 19.38 12.09 -8.51
CA PRO A 216 18.80 11.63 -9.75
C PRO A 216 18.05 12.78 -10.45
N PRO A 217 18.01 12.82 -11.79
CA PRO A 217 17.14 13.76 -12.49
C PRO A 217 15.67 13.44 -12.19
N ALA A 218 14.79 14.43 -12.40
CA ALA A 218 13.35 14.19 -12.36
C ALA A 218 12.97 13.08 -13.36
N SER A 219 12.06 12.20 -12.96
CA SER A 219 11.55 11.09 -13.76
C SER A 219 10.07 10.86 -13.47
N SER A 220 9.45 9.91 -14.17
CA SER A 220 8.07 9.50 -13.89
C SER A 220 7.90 8.81 -12.53
N PHE A 221 8.97 8.37 -11.88
CA PHE A 221 8.96 7.70 -10.57
C PHE A 221 9.11 8.68 -9.41
N TRP A 222 9.77 9.79 -9.67
CA TRP A 222 10.32 10.64 -8.62
C TRP A 222 10.63 12.03 -9.16
N ARG A 223 10.40 13.04 -8.32
CA ARG A 223 10.80 14.42 -8.57
C ARG A 223 11.82 14.89 -7.55
N PRO A 224 12.81 15.69 -7.96
CA PRO A 224 13.65 16.45 -7.03
C PRO A 224 12.75 17.44 -6.31
N GLY A 225 12.30 17.04 -5.12
CA GLY A 225 11.43 17.86 -4.31
C GLY A 225 12.17 19.08 -3.76
N PRO A 226 11.41 20.09 -3.27
CA PRO A 226 11.99 21.18 -2.50
C PRO A 226 12.78 20.64 -1.31
N ASP A 227 13.58 21.51 -0.69
CA ASP A 227 14.27 21.21 0.56
C ASP A 227 13.32 20.51 1.55
N VAL A 228 13.61 19.24 1.86
CA VAL A 228 12.78 18.36 2.71
C VAL A 228 12.51 19.06 4.04
N GLY A 229 13.47 19.82 4.57
CA GLY A 229 13.34 20.55 5.83
C GLY A 229 12.24 21.63 5.85
N ARG A 230 11.70 22.01 4.68
CA ARG A 230 10.67 23.06 4.54
C ARG A 230 9.27 22.52 4.29
N ILE A 231 9.12 21.20 4.14
CA ILE A 231 7.83 20.57 3.82
C ILE A 231 6.98 20.48 5.09
N GLY A 232 5.75 21.01 5.02
CA GLY A 232 4.75 20.89 6.07
C GLY A 232 4.20 19.48 6.16
N MET A 233 4.59 18.73 7.19
CA MET A 233 4.27 17.30 7.33
C MET A 233 2.94 17.02 8.03
N LEU A 234 2.36 18.00 8.71
CA LEU A 234 1.10 17.83 9.43
C LEU A 234 -0.04 17.67 8.41
N PRO A 235 -0.45 18.71 7.64
CA PRO A 235 -1.31 18.52 6.48
C PRO A 235 -0.70 17.55 5.45
N GLY A 236 0.59 17.66 5.17
CA GLY A 236 1.29 16.83 4.17
C GLY A 236 0.85 17.14 2.73
N PHE A 237 1.53 16.52 1.76
CA PHE A 237 1.16 16.56 0.33
C PHE A 237 1.10 17.97 -0.29
N GLY A 238 1.76 18.95 0.33
CA GLY A 238 1.70 20.35 -0.09
C GLY A 238 0.42 21.09 0.31
N ARG A 239 -0.45 20.52 1.15
CA ARG A 239 -1.67 21.18 1.64
C ARG A 239 -1.39 22.31 2.63
N ALA A 240 -2.26 23.31 2.62
CA ALA A 240 -2.38 24.28 3.70
C ALA A 240 -3.01 23.68 4.97
N GLU A 241 -4.06 22.85 4.81
CA GLU A 241 -4.87 22.32 5.91
C GLU A 241 -5.16 20.83 5.75
N HIS A 242 -5.55 20.17 6.84
CA HIS A 242 -6.05 18.80 6.78
C HIS A 242 -7.43 18.74 6.15
N THR A 243 -7.66 17.73 5.30
CA THR A 243 -9.01 17.43 4.84
C THR A 243 -9.86 16.97 6.03
N ASN A 244 -10.99 17.63 6.29
CA ASN A 244 -11.91 17.23 7.36
C ASN A 244 -12.85 16.11 6.87
N TYR A 245 -12.62 14.89 7.35
CA TYR A 245 -13.46 13.73 7.09
C TYR A 245 -14.45 13.43 8.23
N ASN A 246 -14.17 13.87 9.46
CA ASN A 246 -14.89 13.39 10.65
C ASN A 246 -16.17 14.19 10.93
N ASP A 247 -16.19 15.50 10.65
CA ASP A 247 -17.29 16.40 11.04
C ASP A 247 -18.32 16.64 9.93
N ARG A 248 -18.35 15.77 8.92
CA ARG A 248 -19.27 15.87 7.79
C ARG A 248 -20.53 15.04 8.03
N ASP A 249 -21.69 15.65 7.86
CA ASP A 249 -23.00 15.01 7.99
C ASP A 249 -23.63 14.64 6.63
N ASP A 250 -22.97 15.04 5.54
CA ASP A 250 -23.37 14.84 4.14
C ASP A 250 -22.69 13.63 3.47
N CYS A 251 -21.96 12.82 4.22
CA CYS A 251 -21.26 11.64 3.71
C CYS A 251 -22.22 10.48 3.46
N VAL A 252 -22.23 9.98 2.22
CA VAL A 252 -23.03 8.83 1.76
C VAL A 252 -22.13 7.72 1.21
N TYR A 253 -22.62 6.49 1.33
CA TYR A 253 -22.00 5.34 0.69
C TYR A 253 -22.09 5.46 -0.84
N ASP A 254 -20.97 5.26 -1.54
CA ASP A 254 -20.93 5.29 -3.01
C ASP A 254 -20.90 3.87 -3.59
N GLN A 255 -19.79 3.15 -3.38
CA GLN A 255 -19.51 1.84 -3.98
C GLN A 255 -18.68 0.95 -3.06
N PRO A 256 -18.76 -0.39 -3.20
CA PRO A 256 -17.95 -1.28 -2.39
C PRO A 256 -16.51 -1.36 -2.93
N LYS A 257 -15.57 -1.71 -2.05
CA LYS A 257 -14.22 -2.08 -2.47
C LYS A 257 -14.24 -3.50 -3.07
N THR A 258 -13.96 -3.63 -4.37
CA THR A 258 -14.04 -4.91 -5.12
C THR A 258 -12.68 -5.55 -5.44
N GLY A 259 -11.58 -4.99 -4.93
CA GLY A 259 -10.22 -5.46 -5.18
C GLY A 259 -9.79 -6.69 -4.35
N TRP A 260 -8.51 -7.05 -4.49
CA TRP A 260 -7.85 -8.15 -3.78
C TRP A 260 -7.25 -7.74 -2.41
N GLY A 261 -7.52 -6.52 -1.95
CA GLY A 261 -6.92 -5.99 -0.71
C GLY A 261 -7.34 -6.78 0.54
N ALA A 262 -6.39 -6.99 1.46
CA ALA A 262 -6.61 -7.73 2.71
C ALA A 262 -7.58 -7.03 3.67
N HIS A 263 -7.67 -5.71 3.59
CA HIS A 263 -8.48 -4.88 4.47
C HIS A 263 -9.81 -4.44 3.82
N PRO A 264 -10.93 -4.52 4.57
CA PRO A 264 -12.23 -4.03 4.11
C PRO A 264 -12.22 -2.52 3.89
N GLY A 265 -13.17 -2.05 3.09
CA GLY A 265 -13.33 -0.64 2.78
C GLY A 265 -14.43 -0.41 1.76
N PHE A 266 -14.73 0.84 1.51
CA PHE A 266 -15.73 1.28 0.55
C PHE A 266 -15.46 2.71 0.12
N ASP A 267 -15.98 3.08 -1.04
CA ASP A 267 -15.90 4.44 -1.55
C ASP A 267 -17.04 5.28 -0.93
N VAL A 268 -16.71 6.51 -0.56
CA VAL A 268 -17.56 7.47 0.17
C VAL A 268 -17.60 8.75 -0.63
N ARG A 269 -18.78 9.37 -0.66
CA ARG A 269 -18.97 10.71 -1.23
C ARG A 269 -19.56 11.63 -0.19
N CYS A 270 -18.94 12.78 0.06
CA CYS A 270 -19.45 13.82 0.96
C CYS A 270 -19.64 15.11 0.16
N GLY A 271 -20.89 15.46 -0.11
CA GLY A 271 -21.21 16.54 -1.03
C GLY A 271 -20.93 16.19 -2.50
N GLU A 272 -20.60 17.18 -3.32
CA GLU A 272 -20.28 17.00 -4.75
C GLU A 272 -18.78 16.82 -5.00
N GLU A 273 -17.93 17.40 -4.16
CA GLU A 273 -16.50 17.55 -4.45
C GLU A 273 -15.62 16.51 -3.75
N LEU A 274 -16.03 15.98 -2.60
CA LEU A 274 -15.20 15.07 -1.82
C LEU A 274 -15.61 13.62 -2.06
N LYS A 275 -14.83 12.92 -2.87
CA LYS A 275 -14.87 11.46 -3.02
C LYS A 275 -13.60 10.84 -2.48
N PHE A 276 -13.71 9.75 -1.73
CA PHE A 276 -12.55 9.04 -1.20
C PHE A 276 -12.88 7.58 -0.92
N ARG A 277 -11.84 6.75 -0.94
CA ARG A 277 -11.93 5.38 -0.42
C ARG A 277 -11.64 5.36 1.07
N PHE A 278 -12.58 4.86 1.85
CA PHE A 278 -12.40 4.62 3.26
C PHE A 278 -11.96 3.17 3.50
N ASN A 279 -10.76 2.98 4.07
CA ASN A 279 -10.21 1.67 4.39
C ASN A 279 -10.19 1.45 5.91
N LEU A 280 -10.55 0.23 6.32
CA LEU A 280 -10.62 -0.20 7.72
C LEU A 280 -9.63 -1.32 7.95
N GLY A 281 -8.84 -1.27 9.03
CA GLY A 281 -7.90 -2.33 9.36
C GLY A 281 -6.69 -1.85 10.14
N ASP A 282 -5.68 -2.71 10.19
CA ASP A 282 -4.50 -2.52 11.04
C ASP A 282 -3.43 -1.64 10.37
N GLU A 283 -3.63 -1.22 9.13
CA GLU A 283 -2.75 -0.27 8.41
C GLU A 283 -3.09 1.21 8.68
N ARG A 284 -3.85 1.48 9.76
CA ARG A 284 -4.34 2.82 10.11
C ARG A 284 -3.25 3.86 10.37
N TYR A 285 -2.05 3.43 10.77
CA TYR A 285 -0.93 4.35 11.00
C TYR A 285 0.09 4.34 9.85
N GLY A 286 0.45 3.15 9.38
CA GLY A 286 1.46 2.97 8.34
C GLY A 286 1.12 3.71 7.06
N GLY A 287 -0.13 3.61 6.57
CA GLY A 287 -0.55 4.25 5.31
C GLY A 287 -0.40 5.77 5.35
N PRO A 288 -1.04 6.47 6.30
CA PRO A 288 -0.92 7.92 6.42
C PRO A 288 0.52 8.39 6.64
N PHE A 289 1.27 7.71 7.50
CA PHE A 289 2.64 8.12 7.79
C PHE A 289 3.56 7.94 6.59
N ASN A 290 3.59 6.72 6.04
CA ASN A 290 4.51 6.37 4.96
C ASN A 290 4.27 7.24 3.74
N THR A 291 3.02 7.39 3.28
CA THR A 291 2.72 8.20 2.09
C THR A 291 3.20 9.65 2.22
N ARG A 292 3.09 10.26 3.42
CA ARG A 292 3.65 11.61 3.66
C ARG A 292 5.16 11.64 3.52
N ILE A 293 5.86 10.64 4.07
CA ILE A 293 7.31 10.52 3.95
C ILE A 293 7.71 10.33 2.48
N PHE A 294 7.07 9.41 1.76
CA PHE A 294 7.33 9.17 0.34
C PHE A 294 7.12 10.45 -0.50
N ASP A 295 5.99 11.15 -0.32
CA ASP A 295 5.73 12.43 -1.00
C ASP A 295 6.77 13.50 -0.66
N ALA A 296 7.10 13.66 0.62
CA ALA A 296 8.09 14.65 1.06
C ALA A 296 9.49 14.36 0.49
N LEU A 297 9.81 13.09 0.26
CA LEU A 297 11.06 12.67 -0.37
C LEU A 297 11.04 12.79 -1.90
N GLY A 298 9.89 13.12 -2.50
CA GLY A 298 9.73 13.38 -3.93
C GLY A 298 9.11 12.24 -4.73
N TYR A 299 8.73 11.12 -4.09
CA TYR A 299 8.04 10.04 -4.79
C TYR A 299 6.60 10.42 -5.10
N HIS A 300 6.10 10.00 -6.26
CA HIS A 300 4.69 10.12 -6.53
C HIS A 300 3.92 9.05 -5.75
N VAL A 301 2.93 9.49 -4.98
CA VAL A 301 2.09 8.60 -4.16
C VAL A 301 0.64 9.01 -4.26
N GLN A 302 -0.26 8.06 -4.05
CA GLN A 302 -1.63 8.41 -3.72
C GLN A 302 -1.69 8.82 -2.24
N PRO A 303 -2.18 10.02 -1.91
CA PRO A 303 -2.24 10.46 -0.52
C PRO A 303 -3.19 9.61 0.30
N ILE A 304 -2.79 9.33 1.54
CA ILE A 304 -3.59 8.58 2.51
C ILE A 304 -3.66 9.39 3.80
N ASP A 305 -4.86 9.58 4.32
CA ASP A 305 -5.13 10.31 5.55
C ASP A 305 -5.67 9.41 6.64
N ALA A 306 -5.36 9.73 7.90
CA ALA A 306 -6.02 9.10 9.03
C ALA A 306 -7.40 9.73 9.24
N VAL A 307 -8.37 8.89 9.57
CA VAL A 307 -9.74 9.29 9.91
C VAL A 307 -10.04 8.73 11.28
N ALA A 308 -10.38 9.59 12.24
CA ALA A 308 -10.61 9.18 13.63
C ALA A 308 -11.92 8.41 13.79
N GLY A 309 -12.91 8.72 12.94
CA GLY A 309 -14.15 7.98 12.80
C GLY A 309 -14.97 8.58 11.66
N LEU A 310 -15.52 7.73 10.80
CA LEU A 310 -16.33 8.19 9.68
C LEU A 310 -17.81 8.20 10.07
N ARG A 311 -18.43 9.37 10.02
CA ARG A 311 -19.89 9.49 10.05
C ARG A 311 -20.44 9.25 8.64
N LEU A 312 -21.32 8.27 8.49
CA LEU A 312 -21.88 7.86 7.20
C LEU A 312 -23.40 7.73 7.30
N GLN A 313 -24.14 8.44 6.44
CA GLN A 313 -25.59 8.28 6.36
C GLN A 313 -25.94 6.81 6.13
N TYR A 314 -27.00 6.35 6.79
CA TYR A 314 -27.36 4.94 6.74
C TYR A 314 -27.82 4.56 5.33
N ASP A 315 -27.12 3.61 4.73
CA ASP A 315 -27.48 2.93 3.49
C ASP A 315 -27.24 1.44 3.71
N ARG A 316 -28.28 0.61 3.56
CA ARG A 316 -28.18 -0.85 3.74
C ARG A 316 -27.03 -1.45 2.93
N ARG A 317 -26.73 -0.90 1.75
CA ARG A 317 -25.67 -1.39 0.86
C ARG A 317 -24.30 -1.41 1.53
N VAL A 318 -24.01 -0.48 2.45
CA VAL A 318 -22.72 -0.48 3.17
C VAL A 318 -22.55 -1.71 4.05
N LEU A 319 -23.63 -2.31 4.55
CA LEU A 319 -23.61 -3.53 5.33
C LEU A 319 -23.58 -4.76 4.41
N SER A 320 -24.45 -4.79 3.40
CA SER A 320 -24.61 -5.95 2.52
C SER A 320 -23.49 -6.10 1.47
N GLN A 321 -22.73 -5.04 1.19
CA GLN A 321 -21.62 -5.03 0.22
C GLN A 321 -20.26 -4.83 0.90
N TYR A 322 -20.21 -4.84 2.23
CA TYR A 322 -18.97 -4.68 3.01
C TYR A 322 -17.87 -5.69 2.62
N THR A 323 -18.29 -6.89 2.23
CA THR A 323 -17.47 -8.06 1.91
C THR A 323 -17.32 -8.30 0.41
N SER A 324 -17.68 -7.35 -0.47
CA SER A 324 -17.62 -7.53 -1.94
C SER A 324 -16.19 -7.63 -2.54
N ARG A 325 -15.18 -7.82 -1.68
CA ARG A 325 -13.80 -8.09 -2.10
C ARG A 325 -13.66 -9.49 -2.65
N ARG A 326 -12.69 -9.67 -3.53
CA ARG A 326 -12.36 -10.99 -4.06
C ARG A 326 -11.58 -11.80 -3.02
N LEU A 327 -11.97 -13.06 -2.83
CA LEU A 327 -11.29 -13.96 -1.90
C LEU A 327 -9.96 -14.43 -2.48
N LEU A 328 -8.87 -14.04 -1.84
CA LEU A 328 -7.56 -14.64 -2.11
C LEU A 328 -7.46 -15.97 -1.39
N THR A 329 -7.50 -17.06 -2.15
CA THR A 329 -7.29 -18.41 -1.61
C THR A 329 -5.96 -18.96 -2.11
N MET A 330 -5.06 -19.25 -1.17
CA MET A 330 -3.79 -19.90 -1.46
C MET A 330 -3.89 -21.40 -1.16
N ARG A 331 -3.48 -22.23 -2.12
CA ARG A 331 -3.38 -23.69 -1.95
C ARG A 331 -1.92 -24.12 -1.99
N ALA A 332 -1.39 -24.62 -0.88
CA ALA A 332 -0.09 -25.29 -0.87
C ALA A 332 -0.29 -26.79 -1.14
N LYS A 333 0.44 -27.32 -2.11
CA LYS A 333 0.47 -28.75 -2.47
C LYS A 333 1.86 -29.31 -2.27
N PHE A 334 1.95 -30.60 -1.99
CA PHE A 334 3.20 -31.36 -2.17
C PHE A 334 2.95 -32.40 -3.24
N LEU A 335 3.59 -32.22 -4.40
CA LEU A 335 3.27 -32.96 -5.62
C LEU A 335 1.78 -32.74 -5.99
N PHE A 336 0.98 -33.81 -5.99
CA PHE A 336 -0.46 -33.74 -6.29
C PHE A 336 -1.34 -33.67 -5.03
N ILE A 337 -0.76 -33.76 -3.83
CA ILE A 337 -1.52 -33.81 -2.57
C ILE A 337 -1.70 -32.38 -2.02
N PRO A 338 -2.94 -31.88 -1.85
CA PRO A 338 -3.17 -30.60 -1.17
C PRO A 338 -2.81 -30.74 0.31
N LEU A 339 -1.91 -29.88 0.79
CA LEU A 339 -1.48 -29.85 2.20
C LEU A 339 -2.22 -28.79 3.00
N LEU A 340 -2.41 -27.60 2.41
CA LEU A 340 -3.02 -26.46 3.08
C LEU A 340 -3.83 -25.66 2.07
N THR A 341 -5.05 -25.30 2.44
CA THR A 341 -5.81 -24.23 1.79
C THR A 341 -5.99 -23.13 2.82
N ARG A 342 -5.48 -21.94 2.54
CA ARG A 342 -5.62 -20.77 3.40
C ARG A 342 -6.24 -19.64 2.60
N THR A 343 -7.37 -19.14 3.07
CA THR A 343 -7.91 -17.86 2.59
C THR A 343 -7.13 -16.75 3.27
N ILE A 344 -6.52 -15.87 2.48
CA ILE A 344 -5.73 -14.72 2.95
C ILE A 344 -6.66 -13.55 3.26
N THR A 345 -7.75 -13.40 2.51
CA THR A 345 -8.74 -12.35 2.74
C THR A 345 -9.62 -12.73 3.93
N ASP A 346 -9.46 -12.03 5.06
CA ASP A 346 -10.35 -12.20 6.20
C ASP A 346 -11.71 -11.55 5.91
N ILE A 347 -12.78 -12.34 6.10
CA ILE A 347 -14.17 -11.90 5.97
C ILE A 347 -14.67 -11.48 7.34
N GLU A 348 -14.56 -10.18 7.63
CA GLU A 348 -15.03 -9.58 8.87
C GLU A 348 -16.50 -9.18 8.78
N SER A 349 -17.19 -9.17 9.92
CA SER A 349 -18.52 -8.57 10.01
C SER A 349 -18.42 -7.04 10.00
N PRO A 350 -19.27 -6.31 9.24
CA PRO A 350 -19.29 -4.84 9.30
C PRO A 350 -19.59 -4.32 10.70
N PHE A 351 -20.40 -5.05 11.48
CA PHE A 351 -20.80 -4.68 12.83
C PHE A 351 -19.64 -4.59 13.82
N ASP A 352 -18.55 -5.32 13.59
CA ASP A 352 -17.32 -5.21 14.40
C ASP A 352 -16.56 -3.92 14.12
N ARG A 353 -16.74 -3.30 12.94
CA ARG A 353 -16.10 -2.03 12.53
C ARG A 353 -16.99 -0.81 12.70
N ILE A 354 -18.27 -0.99 13.03
CA ILE A 354 -19.15 0.10 13.44
C ILE A 354 -18.84 0.48 14.89
N ALA A 355 -18.51 1.75 15.11
CA ALA A 355 -18.38 2.31 16.45
C ALA A 355 -19.73 2.25 17.16
N TYR A 356 -20.73 2.90 16.57
CA TYR A 356 -22.12 2.90 16.99
C TYR A 356 -23.02 3.41 15.85
N ALA A 357 -24.31 3.09 15.90
CA ALA A 357 -25.35 3.71 15.09
C ALA A 357 -26.05 4.80 15.89
N VAL A 358 -26.47 5.87 15.22
CA VAL A 358 -27.31 6.91 15.78
C VAL A 358 -28.71 6.78 15.17
N LEU A 359 -29.72 6.70 16.04
CA LEU A 359 -31.12 6.61 15.65
C LEU A 359 -31.70 8.01 15.42
N ARG A 360 -32.85 8.08 14.75
CA ARG A 360 -33.57 9.34 14.44
C ARG A 360 -34.07 10.07 15.68
N ASP A 361 -34.20 9.38 16.81
CA ASP A 361 -34.52 9.97 18.11
C ASP A 361 -33.28 10.50 18.87
N GLY A 362 -32.08 10.37 18.27
CA GLY A 362 -30.81 10.79 18.86
C GLY A 362 -30.17 9.74 19.78
N SER A 363 -30.82 8.60 20.04
CA SER A 363 -30.23 7.53 20.84
C SER A 363 -29.16 6.75 20.06
N HIS A 364 -28.22 6.13 20.77
CA HIS A 364 -27.10 5.40 20.17
C HIS A 364 -27.19 3.90 20.44
N VAL A 365 -26.76 3.09 19.47
CA VAL A 365 -26.68 1.62 19.57
C VAL A 365 -25.27 1.19 19.20
N ALA A 366 -24.59 0.44 20.07
CA ALA A 366 -23.23 -0.05 19.78
C ALA A 366 -23.24 -0.99 18.55
N GLY A 367 -22.14 -1.03 17.78
CA GLY A 367 -22.07 -1.83 16.54
C GLY A 367 -22.46 -3.31 16.71
N ARG A 368 -22.08 -3.96 17.82
CA ARG A 368 -22.46 -5.37 18.09
C ARG A 368 -23.94 -5.53 18.41
N ASP A 369 -24.53 -4.60 19.16
CA ASP A 369 -25.95 -4.60 19.48
C ASP A 369 -26.80 -4.21 18.26
N LEU A 370 -26.23 -3.47 17.32
CA LEU A 370 -26.89 -3.13 16.07
C LEU A 370 -27.24 -4.38 15.27
N ALA A 371 -26.32 -5.35 15.19
CA ALA A 371 -26.51 -6.59 14.43
C ALA A 371 -27.79 -7.34 14.86
N THR A 372 -27.99 -7.52 16.17
CA THR A 372 -29.13 -8.27 16.73
C THR A 372 -30.45 -7.50 16.67
N ARG A 373 -30.40 -6.18 16.47
CA ARG A 373 -31.60 -5.33 16.32
C ARG A 373 -32.02 -5.17 14.87
N ILE A 374 -31.07 -5.16 13.95
CA ILE A 374 -31.34 -4.93 12.53
C ILE A 374 -31.54 -6.23 11.73
N LEU A 375 -31.01 -7.36 12.20
CA LEU A 375 -31.13 -8.68 11.54
C LEU A 375 -32.02 -9.62 12.36
N ARG A 376 -32.80 -10.46 11.68
CA ARG A 376 -33.64 -11.50 12.29
C ARG A 376 -32.82 -12.69 12.77
N ASP A 377 -31.81 -13.06 12.01
CA ASP A 377 -30.84 -14.10 12.34
C ASP A 377 -29.43 -13.55 12.13
N THR A 378 -28.55 -13.68 13.13
CA THR A 378 -27.14 -13.27 13.06
C THR A 378 -26.19 -14.46 12.88
N THR A 379 -26.72 -15.66 12.66
CA THR A 379 -25.94 -16.89 12.57
C THR A 379 -25.19 -16.97 11.24
N VAL A 380 -23.87 -17.04 11.32
CA VAL A 380 -23.03 -17.29 10.13
C VAL A 380 -22.93 -18.80 9.92
N VAL A 381 -23.34 -19.27 8.73
CA VAL A 381 -23.27 -20.68 8.33
C VAL A 381 -22.33 -20.80 7.13
N ASP A 382 -21.32 -21.65 7.23
CA ASP A 382 -20.36 -21.87 6.15
C ASP A 382 -21.05 -22.30 4.85
N GLY A 383 -20.68 -21.66 3.75
CA GLY A 383 -21.24 -21.93 2.41
C GLY A 383 -22.60 -21.29 2.14
N GLN A 384 -23.19 -20.56 3.09
CA GLN A 384 -24.37 -19.72 2.88
C GLN A 384 -23.98 -18.25 2.75
N PRO A 385 -24.81 -17.42 2.08
CA PRO A 385 -24.66 -15.96 2.14
C PRO A 385 -24.66 -15.49 3.59
N ARG A 386 -23.89 -14.44 3.88
CA ARG A 386 -23.83 -13.92 5.25
C ARG A 386 -25.16 -13.29 5.66
N PRO A 387 -25.51 -13.27 6.96
CA PRO A 387 -26.74 -12.66 7.44
C PRO A 387 -27.03 -11.26 6.89
N GLU A 388 -26.00 -10.42 6.82
CA GLU A 388 -26.05 -9.04 6.32
C GLU A 388 -26.20 -8.93 4.80
N GLU A 389 -25.93 -10.00 4.04
CA GLU A 389 -26.06 -10.06 2.58
C GLU A 389 -27.49 -10.47 2.15
N VAL A 390 -28.30 -11.02 3.07
CA VAL A 390 -29.66 -11.51 2.79
C VAL A 390 -30.69 -10.42 3.03
N ALA A 391 -31.24 -9.83 1.96
CA ALA A 391 -32.17 -8.70 2.05
C ALA A 391 -33.42 -8.96 2.91
N SER A 392 -33.96 -10.18 2.90
CA SER A 392 -35.14 -10.56 3.71
C SER A 392 -34.84 -10.76 5.20
N ASN A 393 -33.56 -10.81 5.57
CA ASN A 393 -33.14 -10.98 6.96
C ASN A 393 -33.19 -9.66 7.75
N TYR A 394 -33.36 -8.51 7.08
CA TYR A 394 -33.44 -7.21 7.74
C TYR A 394 -34.81 -6.98 8.41
N ILE A 395 -34.78 -6.34 9.58
CA ILE A 395 -35.97 -5.87 10.32
C ILE A 395 -36.23 -4.42 9.89
N GLU A 396 -37.03 -4.26 8.83
CA GLU A 396 -37.28 -2.95 8.20
C GLU A 396 -37.78 -1.86 9.15
N GLU A 397 -38.58 -2.24 10.16
CA GLU A 397 -39.09 -1.30 11.16
C GLU A 397 -37.94 -0.64 11.94
N PHE A 398 -37.01 -1.44 12.46
CA PHE A 398 -35.85 -0.94 13.18
C PHE A 398 -34.90 -0.19 12.24
N GLU A 399 -34.69 -0.71 11.03
CA GLU A 399 -33.82 -0.06 10.03
C GLU A 399 -34.24 1.38 9.74
N ARG A 400 -35.55 1.65 9.60
CA ARG A 400 -36.08 3.01 9.39
C ARG A 400 -35.76 3.98 10.53
N THR A 401 -35.47 3.47 11.72
CA THR A 401 -35.09 4.29 12.88
C THR A 401 -33.63 4.75 12.82
N ILE A 402 -32.78 4.16 11.97
CA ILE A 402 -31.37 4.53 11.88
C ILE A 402 -31.21 5.82 11.07
N ALA A 403 -30.48 6.78 11.61
CA ALA A 403 -30.12 8.00 10.91
C ALA A 403 -28.78 7.85 10.19
N TYR A 404 -27.74 7.45 10.91
CA TYR A 404 -26.40 7.27 10.37
C TYR A 404 -25.58 6.27 11.20
N LEU A 405 -24.49 5.80 10.61
CA LEU A 405 -23.48 4.95 11.25
C LEU A 405 -22.24 5.78 11.54
N VAL A 406 -21.59 5.52 12.67
CA VAL A 406 -20.24 6.00 12.97
C VAL A 406 -19.31 4.79 12.90
N TRP A 407 -18.34 4.83 12.00
CA TRP A 407 -17.34 3.79 11.84
C TRP A 407 -16.15 4.02 12.76
N GLN A 408 -15.43 2.93 13.08
CA GLN A 408 -14.14 3.01 13.75
C GLN A 408 -13.14 3.89 12.97
N ALA A 409 -12.05 4.26 13.63
CA ALA A 409 -10.91 4.88 12.97
C ALA A 409 -10.40 4.02 11.79
N GLY A 410 -10.01 4.69 10.73
CA GLY A 410 -9.53 4.08 9.49
C GLY A 410 -8.66 5.05 8.70
N THR A 411 -8.53 4.80 7.40
CA THR A 411 -7.81 5.70 6.49
C THR A 411 -8.70 6.15 5.34
N ALA A 412 -8.45 7.35 4.85
CA ALA A 412 -9.08 7.89 3.65
C ALA A 412 -8.04 8.04 2.54
N GLU A 413 -8.33 7.48 1.38
CA GLU A 413 -7.58 7.71 0.15
C GLU A 413 -8.44 8.59 -0.74
N PRO A 414 -8.24 9.93 -0.76
CA PRO A 414 -8.99 10.81 -1.64
C PRO A 414 -8.93 10.31 -3.08
N ASP A 415 -10.10 10.17 -3.70
CA ASP A 415 -10.21 10.02 -5.14
C ASP A 415 -9.85 11.39 -5.72
N ARG A 416 -8.82 11.43 -6.54
CA ARG A 416 -8.34 12.69 -7.09
C ARG A 416 -8.48 12.63 -8.59
N ASP A 417 -9.21 13.58 -9.15
CA ASP A 417 -9.29 13.83 -10.59
C ASP A 417 -7.92 14.21 -11.20
N ILE A 418 -6.89 14.40 -10.37
CA ILE A 418 -5.53 14.66 -10.82
C ILE A 418 -4.84 13.41 -11.39
N TYR A 419 -5.25 12.20 -10.97
CA TYR A 419 -4.63 10.95 -11.42
C TYR A 419 -5.61 10.05 -12.13
N ASP A 420 -5.34 9.85 -13.41
CA ASP A 420 -6.01 8.88 -14.23
C ASP A 420 -5.28 7.53 -14.16
N ALA A 421 -5.60 6.73 -13.14
CA ALA A 421 -5.02 5.41 -12.96
C ALA A 421 -5.22 4.51 -14.20
N ILE A 422 -4.17 3.77 -14.55
CA ILE A 422 -4.06 2.89 -15.71
C ILE A 422 -3.98 1.42 -15.24
N GLY A 423 -3.05 1.12 -14.35
CA GLY A 423 -2.84 -0.23 -13.82
C GLY A 423 -1.60 -0.25 -12.94
N ALA A 424 -1.04 -1.42 -12.68
CA ALA A 424 0.16 -1.54 -11.85
C ALA A 424 1.42 -1.63 -12.73
N TRP A 425 2.52 -1.01 -12.29
CA TRP A 425 3.84 -1.22 -12.90
C TRP A 425 4.64 -2.24 -12.07
N ASP A 426 5.75 -2.75 -12.60
CA ASP A 426 6.63 -3.69 -11.89
C ASP A 426 8.05 -3.15 -11.83
N TYR A 427 8.73 -3.32 -10.69
CA TYR A 427 10.12 -2.93 -10.45
C TYR A 427 11.10 -3.65 -11.38
N ASP A 428 10.73 -4.84 -11.86
CA ASP A 428 11.59 -5.68 -12.71
C ASP A 428 11.39 -5.43 -14.21
N HIS A 429 10.44 -4.56 -14.58
CA HIS A 429 10.18 -4.21 -15.96
C HIS A 429 11.11 -3.11 -16.47
N LEU A 430 11.42 -3.16 -17.77
CA LEU A 430 12.20 -2.15 -18.49
C LEU A 430 13.49 -1.82 -17.73
N ASP A 431 13.82 -0.54 -17.55
CA ASP A 431 15.00 -0.09 -16.85
C ASP A 431 14.78 0.27 -15.38
N HIS A 432 13.61 -0.05 -14.80
CA HIS A 432 13.19 0.45 -13.48
C HIS A 432 14.20 0.07 -12.39
N ALA A 433 14.62 -1.19 -12.33
CA ALA A 433 15.62 -1.67 -11.38
C ALA A 433 17.00 -1.00 -11.51
N SER A 434 17.30 -0.40 -12.66
CA SER A 434 18.56 0.34 -12.90
C SER A 434 18.49 1.81 -12.47
N ARG A 435 17.34 2.30 -12.03
CA ARG A 435 17.14 3.68 -11.56
C ARG A 435 17.52 3.84 -10.10
N ARG A 436 18.31 4.86 -9.78
CA ARG A 436 18.77 5.13 -8.40
C ARG A 436 17.58 5.38 -7.47
N GLU A 437 16.61 6.17 -7.92
CA GLU A 437 15.40 6.49 -7.16
C GLU A 437 14.56 5.25 -6.83
N VAL A 438 14.52 4.25 -7.72
CA VAL A 438 13.80 2.99 -7.49
C VAL A 438 14.58 2.07 -6.55
N ARG A 439 15.91 1.96 -6.71
CA ARG A 439 16.75 1.18 -5.78
C ARG A 439 16.78 1.77 -4.37
N GLY A 440 16.80 3.10 -4.26
CA GLY A 440 16.78 3.81 -2.98
C GLY A 440 15.52 3.55 -2.16
N LEU A 441 14.42 3.12 -2.79
CA LEU A 441 13.20 2.69 -2.08
C LEU A 441 13.48 1.57 -1.08
N PHE A 442 14.46 0.68 -1.32
CA PHE A 442 14.83 -0.36 -0.37
C PHE A 442 15.28 0.23 0.97
N VAL A 443 16.12 1.27 0.93
CA VAL A 443 16.67 1.93 2.13
C VAL A 443 15.57 2.67 2.88
N LEU A 444 14.68 3.34 2.15
CA LEU A 444 13.51 4.01 2.71
C LEU A 444 12.55 3.01 3.35
N ALA A 445 12.26 1.90 2.66
CA ALA A 445 11.42 0.83 3.14
C ALA A 445 11.95 0.22 4.44
N ALA A 446 13.25 -0.04 4.53
CA ALA A 446 13.88 -0.53 5.75
C ALA A 446 13.78 0.47 6.91
N TRP A 447 13.93 1.77 6.65
CA TRP A 447 13.75 2.79 7.69
C TRP A 447 12.30 2.92 8.18
N LEU A 448 11.31 2.65 7.32
CA LEU A 448 9.89 2.71 7.66
C LEU A 448 9.29 1.35 8.11
N ASP A 449 10.08 0.28 8.06
CA ASP A 449 9.62 -1.11 8.16
C ASP A 449 8.52 -1.45 7.13
N GLN A 450 8.51 -0.77 5.98
CA GLN A 450 7.52 -0.95 4.92
C GLN A 450 7.91 -2.16 4.04
N PHE A 451 7.44 -3.35 4.41
CA PHE A 451 7.87 -4.59 3.75
C PHE A 451 7.07 -4.93 2.48
N ASN A 452 5.91 -4.31 2.28
CA ASN A 452 4.98 -4.71 1.22
C ASN A 452 5.06 -3.80 -0.01
N LEU A 453 6.24 -3.75 -0.66
CA LEU A 453 6.48 -3.01 -1.90
C LEU A 453 6.44 -3.94 -3.12
N ARG A 454 5.31 -4.63 -3.29
CA ARG A 454 5.04 -5.47 -4.47
C ARG A 454 4.50 -4.66 -5.64
N TRP A 455 4.58 -5.20 -6.86
CA TRP A 455 4.11 -4.54 -8.08
C TRP A 455 2.64 -4.08 -7.97
N GLU A 456 1.80 -4.85 -7.27
CA GLU A 456 0.39 -4.52 -7.03
C GLU A 456 0.16 -3.30 -6.15
N ASN A 457 1.19 -2.91 -5.40
CA ASN A 457 1.23 -1.74 -4.54
C ASN A 457 1.90 -0.58 -5.30
N THR A 458 1.74 -0.58 -6.61
CA THR A 458 2.15 0.50 -7.49
C THR A 458 1.04 0.84 -8.47
N ARG A 459 1.00 2.07 -8.98
CA ARG A 459 0.07 2.47 -10.04
C ARG A 459 0.81 3.24 -11.11
N LEU A 460 0.61 2.85 -12.36
CA LEU A 460 0.85 3.70 -13.51
C LEU A 460 -0.40 4.58 -13.67
N ALA A 461 -0.21 5.88 -13.84
CA ALA A 461 -1.31 6.83 -13.99
C ALA A 461 -0.92 7.97 -14.93
N TYR A 462 -1.91 8.65 -15.51
CA TYR A 462 -1.67 9.99 -16.05
C TYR A 462 -1.91 11.02 -14.95
N HIS A 463 -0.95 11.93 -14.78
CA HIS A 463 -1.13 13.16 -14.03
C HIS A 463 -1.63 14.24 -14.98
N ASN A 464 -2.78 14.83 -14.67
CA ASN A 464 -3.30 15.99 -15.38
C ASN A 464 -2.61 17.24 -14.81
N ASN A 465 -1.70 17.85 -15.56
CA ASN A 465 -1.06 19.09 -15.12
C ASN A 465 -2.03 20.29 -15.28
N ALA A 466 -1.66 21.45 -14.73
CA ALA A 466 -2.48 22.67 -14.81
C ALA A 466 -2.74 23.13 -16.26
N SER A 467 -1.82 22.83 -17.19
CA SER A 467 -1.97 23.11 -18.62
C SER A 467 -2.95 22.17 -19.32
N GLY A 468 -3.43 21.12 -18.65
CA GLY A 468 -4.28 20.07 -19.22
C GLY A 468 -3.51 18.95 -19.92
N ASP A 469 -2.18 18.96 -19.90
CA ASP A 469 -1.37 17.87 -20.44
C ASP A 469 -1.43 16.65 -19.52
N ARG A 470 -1.43 15.47 -20.15
CA ARG A 470 -1.44 14.17 -19.48
C ARG A 470 -0.03 13.60 -19.44
N ILE A 471 0.56 13.55 -18.26
CA ILE A 471 1.93 13.09 -18.06
C ILE A 471 1.92 11.73 -17.39
N LEU A 472 2.60 10.75 -17.96
CA LEU A 472 2.68 9.42 -17.38
C LEU A 472 3.54 9.44 -16.10
N VAL A 473 3.00 8.91 -15.01
CA VAL A 473 3.66 8.83 -13.70
C VAL A 473 3.54 7.43 -13.08
N HIS A 474 4.59 7.03 -12.37
CA HIS A 474 4.72 5.79 -11.62
C HIS A 474 4.52 6.11 -10.14
N LEU A 475 3.30 5.87 -9.66
CA LEU A 475 2.89 6.07 -8.28
C LEU A 475 3.23 4.85 -7.43
N LEU A 476 3.58 5.08 -6.17
CA LEU A 476 3.46 4.08 -5.11
C LEU A 476 2.06 4.18 -4.51
N SER A 477 1.40 3.05 -4.33
CA SER A 477 0.04 2.96 -3.76
C SER A 477 0.02 1.90 -2.68
N ASP A 478 -0.88 1.99 -1.70
CA ASP A 478 -1.00 0.94 -0.68
C ASP A 478 0.33 0.69 0.07
N VAL A 479 0.95 1.77 0.57
CA VAL A 479 2.17 1.73 1.38
C VAL A 479 1.86 1.60 2.87
N GLY A 480 0.80 0.87 3.22
CA GLY A 480 0.24 0.75 4.57
C GLY A 480 1.00 -0.16 5.53
N SER A 481 1.81 -1.07 5.00
CA SER A 481 2.41 -2.17 5.75
C SER A 481 3.73 -1.82 6.45
N GLY A 482 3.81 -0.64 7.08
CA GLY A 482 4.99 -0.17 7.82
C GLY A 482 4.70 0.10 9.30
N LEU A 483 5.67 0.73 9.97
CA LEU A 483 5.58 1.11 11.39
C LEU A 483 5.27 -0.09 12.32
N GLY A 484 5.98 -1.19 12.10
CA GLY A 484 5.82 -2.40 12.90
C GLY A 484 6.98 -3.35 12.70
N LEU A 485 6.71 -4.65 12.69
CA LEU A 485 7.74 -5.67 12.49
C LEU A 485 7.73 -6.13 11.03
N ALA A 486 8.91 -6.11 10.40
CA ALA A 486 9.12 -6.47 9.00
C ALA A 486 10.19 -7.55 8.85
N ARG A 487 10.20 -8.58 9.72
CA ARG A 487 11.37 -9.44 9.88
C ARG A 487 11.43 -10.58 8.86
N ASP A 488 10.30 -11.20 8.55
CA ASP A 488 10.20 -12.33 7.63
C ASP A 488 8.74 -12.52 7.15
N LEU A 489 8.50 -13.40 6.17
CA LEU A 489 7.16 -13.64 5.61
C LEU A 489 6.09 -14.09 6.62
N THR A 490 6.51 -14.63 7.75
CA THR A 490 5.62 -15.23 8.75
C THR A 490 5.36 -14.31 9.95
N HIS A 491 6.24 -13.33 10.17
CA HIS A 491 6.20 -12.41 11.30
C HIS A 491 6.24 -10.96 10.83
N ASN A 492 5.21 -10.57 10.06
CA ASN A 492 4.99 -9.19 9.69
C ASN A 492 3.78 -8.64 10.45
N VAL A 493 3.98 -7.49 11.10
CA VAL A 493 2.92 -6.80 11.86
C VAL A 493 2.91 -5.34 11.41
N ASN A 494 1.73 -4.85 11.01
CA ASN A 494 1.54 -3.48 10.56
C ASN A 494 1.14 -2.59 11.74
N SER A 495 1.64 -1.35 11.76
CA SER A 495 1.23 -0.32 12.72
C SER A 495 1.36 -0.69 14.22
N ASP A 496 2.15 -1.71 14.57
CA ASP A 496 2.46 -2.06 15.95
C ASP A 496 3.83 -1.48 16.35
N ILE A 497 3.76 -0.28 16.92
CA ILE A 497 4.95 0.47 17.35
C ILE A 497 5.70 -0.27 18.46
N GLY A 498 5.04 -1.11 19.25
CA GLY A 498 5.65 -1.87 20.34
C GLY A 498 6.72 -2.83 19.83
N VAL A 499 6.42 -3.54 18.74
CA VAL A 499 7.32 -4.55 18.14
C VAL A 499 8.30 -3.99 17.10
N MET A 500 8.11 -2.73 16.67
CA MET A 500 8.98 -2.06 15.72
C MET A 500 10.47 -2.12 16.15
N PRO A 501 11.42 -2.48 15.27
CA PRO A 501 12.82 -2.63 15.66
C PRO A 501 13.51 -1.28 15.93
N TRP A 502 14.46 -1.27 16.86
CA TRP A 502 15.28 -0.09 17.16
C TRP A 502 16.42 0.15 16.15
N THR A 503 16.80 -0.88 15.40
CA THR A 503 17.91 -0.89 14.44
C THR A 503 17.55 -1.78 13.27
N VAL A 504 17.95 -1.39 12.06
CA VAL A 504 17.71 -2.17 10.84
C VAL A 504 18.98 -2.45 10.04
N THR A 505 20.12 -1.97 10.51
CA THR A 505 21.43 -2.19 9.87
C THR A 505 22.48 -2.62 10.88
N GLU A 506 23.48 -3.33 10.38
CA GLU A 506 24.68 -3.74 11.10
C GLU A 506 25.88 -3.66 10.17
N ARG A 507 26.88 -2.84 10.52
CA ARG A 507 28.15 -2.78 9.79
C ARG A 507 29.08 -3.93 10.19
N LYS A 508 29.57 -4.67 9.21
CA LYS A 508 30.53 -5.77 9.37
C LYS A 508 31.97 -5.26 9.34
N GLU A 509 32.90 -6.12 9.77
CA GLU A 509 34.33 -5.81 9.86
C GLU A 509 34.95 -5.50 8.49
N ASP A 510 34.53 -6.21 7.45
CA ASP A 510 34.91 -5.97 6.04
C ASP A 510 34.33 -4.65 5.48
N GLY A 511 33.50 -3.96 6.27
CA GLY A 511 32.85 -2.71 5.94
C GLY A 511 31.53 -2.83 5.20
N THR A 512 31.09 -4.04 4.88
CA THR A 512 29.76 -4.34 4.33
C THR A 512 28.69 -3.95 5.34
N VAL A 513 27.58 -3.38 4.88
CA VAL A 513 26.41 -3.08 5.74
C VAL A 513 25.32 -4.10 5.46
N ARG A 514 24.97 -4.85 6.49
CA ARG A 514 23.87 -5.82 6.45
C ARG A 514 22.59 -5.17 6.92
N PHE A 515 21.49 -5.35 6.19
CA PHE A 515 20.15 -5.01 6.68
C PHE A 515 19.59 -6.17 7.51
N SER A 516 19.56 -5.98 8.83
CA SER A 516 19.11 -6.97 9.81
C SER A 516 17.79 -6.53 10.42
N GLY A 517 16.77 -7.41 10.42
CA GLY A 517 15.46 -7.09 11.00
C GLY A 517 14.46 -6.47 10.02
N PHE A 518 14.82 -6.38 8.74
CA PHE A 518 13.94 -5.99 7.64
C PHE A 518 14.04 -7.00 6.50
N ALA A 519 12.89 -7.41 5.95
CA ALA A 519 12.78 -8.25 4.76
C ALA A 519 11.55 -7.82 3.95
N SER A 520 11.73 -7.60 2.64
CA SER A 520 10.62 -7.38 1.72
C SER A 520 9.75 -8.63 1.60
N ALA A 521 8.43 -8.45 1.48
CA ALA A 521 7.49 -9.55 1.22
C ALA A 521 7.71 -10.22 -0.14
N VAL A 522 8.27 -9.49 -1.12
CA VAL A 522 8.51 -10.00 -2.46
C VAL A 522 9.95 -9.75 -2.90
N GLU A 523 10.43 -10.62 -3.77
CA GLU A 523 11.67 -10.38 -4.51
C GLU A 523 11.49 -9.16 -5.41
N ASN A 524 12.54 -8.36 -5.50
CA ASN A 524 12.53 -7.10 -6.25
C ASN A 524 13.97 -6.85 -6.72
N SER A 525 14.19 -6.89 -8.04
CA SER A 525 15.54 -6.77 -8.59
C SER A 525 16.15 -5.39 -8.35
N ALA A 526 15.32 -4.35 -8.18
CA ALA A 526 15.81 -3.03 -7.76
C ALA A 526 16.41 -3.07 -6.35
N PHE A 527 15.78 -3.84 -5.45
CA PHE A 527 16.26 -3.98 -4.07
C PHE A 527 17.51 -4.86 -4.01
N ASP A 528 17.57 -5.91 -4.82
CA ASP A 528 18.78 -6.75 -4.94
C ASP A 528 19.95 -5.97 -5.56
N GLY A 529 19.66 -4.98 -6.42
CA GLY A 529 20.64 -4.14 -7.09
C GLY A 529 21.11 -2.92 -6.29
N VAL A 530 20.61 -2.70 -5.08
CA VAL A 530 20.91 -1.49 -4.29
C VAL A 530 22.41 -1.36 -4.00
N THR A 531 22.97 -0.18 -4.20
CA THR A 531 24.40 0.09 -3.97
C THR A 531 24.63 0.98 -2.75
N ALA A 532 25.87 1.05 -2.26
CA ALA A 532 26.25 1.97 -1.20
C ALA A 532 25.99 3.44 -1.57
N GLY A 533 26.12 3.79 -2.85
CA GLY A 533 25.81 5.14 -3.35
C GLY A 533 24.32 5.46 -3.25
N ASP A 534 23.46 4.52 -3.64
CA ASP A 534 21.99 4.70 -3.54
C ASP A 534 21.54 4.80 -2.08
N ALA A 535 22.12 3.96 -1.20
CA ALA A 535 21.84 3.99 0.23
C ALA A 535 22.27 5.31 0.88
N ARG A 536 23.47 5.81 0.57
CA ARG A 536 23.95 7.09 1.08
C ARG A 536 23.10 8.25 0.59
N TRP A 537 22.73 8.27 -0.69
CA TRP A 537 21.82 9.27 -1.25
C TRP A 537 20.49 9.31 -0.49
N MET A 538 19.82 8.16 -0.37
CA MET A 538 18.54 8.09 0.36
C MET A 538 18.69 8.47 1.84
N LEU A 539 19.78 8.08 2.50
CA LEU A 539 20.03 8.42 3.90
C LEU A 539 20.23 9.91 4.13
N ARG A 540 20.85 10.63 3.20
CA ARG A 540 20.93 12.10 3.29
C ARG A 540 19.56 12.75 3.21
N ARG A 541 18.70 12.22 2.33
CA ARG A 541 17.30 12.67 2.21
C ARG A 541 16.51 12.39 3.49
N ILE A 542 16.67 11.20 4.10
CA ILE A 542 16.07 10.85 5.40
C ILE A 542 16.63 11.72 6.55
N ALA A 543 17.92 12.05 6.51
CA ALA A 543 18.56 12.89 7.52
C ALA A 543 18.08 14.35 7.50
N ALA A 544 17.56 14.82 6.36
CA ALA A 544 17.04 16.17 6.21
C ALA A 544 15.72 16.42 6.97
N PHE A 545 14.99 15.36 7.39
CA PHE A 545 13.82 15.54 8.24
C PHE A 545 14.21 16.06 9.64
N SER A 546 13.61 17.16 10.06
CA SER A 546 13.70 17.60 11.46
C SER A 546 12.87 16.71 12.41
N GLU A 547 13.21 16.70 13.70
CA GLU A 547 12.41 15.99 14.71
C GLU A 547 10.97 16.51 14.75
N ALA A 548 10.77 17.82 14.61
CA ALA A 548 9.44 18.44 14.54
C ALA A 548 8.61 17.97 13.34
N GLN A 549 9.24 17.77 12.17
CA GLN A 549 8.56 17.23 10.99
C GLN A 549 8.15 15.77 11.18
N LEU A 550 8.99 14.95 11.82
CA LEU A 550 8.65 13.56 12.14
C LEU A 550 7.50 13.50 13.15
N ILE A 551 7.50 14.34 14.18
CA ILE A 551 6.38 14.49 15.13
C ILE A 551 5.11 14.89 14.37
N ALA A 552 5.17 15.91 13.53
CA ALA A 552 4.04 16.37 12.73
C ALA A 552 3.44 15.25 11.85
N ALA A 553 4.30 14.49 11.17
CA ALA A 553 3.89 13.33 10.39
C ALA A 553 3.26 12.24 11.28
N LEU A 554 3.84 11.92 12.44
CA LEU A 554 3.30 10.89 13.35
C LEU A 554 1.96 11.33 13.98
N VAL A 555 1.83 12.59 14.40
CA VAL A 555 0.58 13.13 14.97
C VAL A 555 -0.56 13.06 13.94
N SER A 556 -0.26 13.28 12.66
CA SER A 556 -1.25 13.20 11.58
C SER A 556 -1.86 11.79 11.36
N THR A 557 -1.29 10.74 11.97
CA THR A 557 -1.78 9.36 11.85
C THR A 557 -2.91 9.03 12.82
N GLY A 558 -3.19 9.89 13.80
CA GLY A 558 -4.15 9.62 14.87
C GLY A 558 -3.64 8.68 15.98
N MET A 559 -2.35 8.33 15.98
CA MET A 559 -1.70 7.63 17.10
C MET A 559 -1.90 8.35 18.43
N SER A 560 -1.93 7.59 19.53
CA SER A 560 -1.83 8.17 20.88
C SER A 560 -0.47 8.82 21.12
N ALA A 561 -0.41 9.74 22.09
CA ALA A 561 0.80 10.47 22.46
C ALA A 561 1.96 9.53 22.86
N ALA A 562 1.66 8.42 23.54
CA ALA A 562 2.65 7.40 23.88
C ALA A 562 3.17 6.65 22.62
N GLU A 563 2.29 6.26 21.70
CA GLU A 563 2.70 5.64 20.43
C GLU A 563 3.56 6.61 19.59
N VAL A 564 3.17 7.88 19.46
CA VAL A 564 3.95 8.92 18.76
C VAL A 564 5.35 9.05 19.37
N ARG A 565 5.45 9.11 20.71
CA ARG A 565 6.74 9.23 21.40
C ARG A 565 7.66 8.04 21.11
N LEU A 566 7.14 6.82 21.19
CA LEU A 566 7.93 5.61 20.95
C LEU A 566 8.33 5.47 19.48
N ALA A 567 7.40 5.72 18.56
CA ALA A 567 7.66 5.68 17.12
C ALA A 567 8.78 6.64 16.75
N LEU A 568 8.73 7.87 17.27
CA LEU A 568 9.77 8.87 17.06
C LEU A 568 11.16 8.36 17.50
N GLU A 569 11.30 7.89 18.74
CA GLU A 569 12.59 7.42 19.24
C GLU A 569 13.14 6.23 18.46
N LYS A 570 12.28 5.28 18.06
CA LYS A 570 12.69 4.14 17.22
C LYS A 570 13.13 4.59 15.83
N MET A 571 12.38 5.49 15.20
CA MET A 571 12.75 6.06 13.89
C MET A 571 14.07 6.83 13.93
N LEU A 572 14.28 7.64 14.96
CA LEU A 572 15.53 8.38 15.18
C LEU A 572 16.70 7.41 15.43
N SER A 573 16.48 6.37 16.23
CA SER A 573 17.47 5.30 16.46
C SER A 573 17.89 4.61 15.17
N LYS A 574 16.93 4.20 14.34
CA LYS A 574 17.21 3.58 13.03
C LYS A 574 17.98 4.54 12.12
N ARG A 575 17.54 5.79 12.02
CA ARG A 575 18.21 6.83 11.23
C ARG A 575 19.68 7.00 11.63
N GLN A 576 19.96 7.17 12.92
CA GLN A 576 21.33 7.32 13.42
C GLN A 576 22.18 6.06 13.21
N GLY A 577 21.60 4.87 13.42
CA GLY A 577 22.27 3.60 13.15
C GLY A 577 22.70 3.49 11.70
N MET A 578 21.78 3.74 10.77
CA MET A 578 22.06 3.70 9.34
C MET A 578 23.09 4.76 8.92
N LEU A 579 22.99 6.00 9.42
CA LEU A 579 23.99 7.04 9.17
C LEU A 579 25.40 6.64 9.65
N ARG A 580 25.50 5.97 10.81
CA ARG A 580 26.77 5.46 11.32
C ARG A 580 27.32 4.35 10.44
N ASP A 581 26.48 3.37 10.10
CA ASP A 581 26.89 2.18 9.35
C ASP A 581 27.36 2.54 7.93
N PHE A 582 26.72 3.53 7.30
CA PHE A 582 27.10 4.06 5.99
C PHE A 582 28.13 5.20 6.04
N ARG A 583 28.75 5.46 7.21
CA ARG A 583 29.81 6.48 7.40
C ARG A 583 29.37 7.91 7.01
N LEU A 584 28.11 8.26 7.29
CA LEU A 584 27.53 9.59 7.10
C LEU A 584 27.40 10.39 8.40
N ALA A 585 27.76 9.81 9.56
CA ALA A 585 27.63 10.47 10.85
C ALA A 585 28.31 11.86 10.92
N GLY A 586 29.45 12.04 10.24
CA GLY A 586 30.16 13.32 10.18
C GLY A 586 29.49 14.39 9.30
N GLU A 587 28.59 14.00 8.39
CA GLU A 587 27.81 14.93 7.56
C GLU A 587 26.63 15.53 8.32
N PHE A 588 26.17 14.86 9.39
CA PHE A 588 24.97 15.24 10.16
C PHE A 588 25.24 15.28 11.67
N PRO A 589 26.15 16.13 12.15
CA PRO A 589 26.53 16.17 13.57
C PRO A 589 25.34 16.43 14.50
N ASP A 590 24.40 17.28 14.10
CA ASP A 590 23.20 17.58 14.92
C ASP A 590 22.28 16.37 15.07
N VAL A 591 22.10 15.59 13.99
CA VAL A 591 21.33 14.33 14.02
C VAL A 591 22.01 13.33 14.95
N MET A 592 23.34 13.28 14.94
CA MET A 592 24.14 12.36 15.76
C MET A 592 24.29 12.81 17.22
N ALA A 593 24.18 14.11 17.50
CA ALA A 593 24.22 14.67 18.85
C ALA A 593 22.95 14.35 19.66
N ARG A 594 21.83 14.07 18.98
CA ARG A 594 20.58 13.66 19.62
C ARG A 594 20.76 12.32 20.35
N VAL A 595 20.66 12.31 21.67
CA VAL A 595 20.74 11.08 22.47
C VAL A 595 19.45 10.28 22.33
N ILE A 596 19.52 9.02 21.93
CA ILE A 596 18.35 8.12 21.85
C ILE A 596 18.10 7.50 23.22
N ASP A 597 16.87 7.66 23.73
CA ASP A 597 16.47 7.04 24.99
C ASP A 597 15.68 5.76 24.75
N ARG A 598 16.33 4.61 24.94
CA ARG A 598 15.69 3.28 24.82
C ARG A 598 15.00 2.82 26.10
N GLN A 599 15.16 3.55 27.20
CA GLN A 599 14.56 3.27 28.51
C GLN A 599 13.56 4.36 28.88
N LEU A 600 13.03 5.04 27.87
CA LEU A 600 12.23 6.23 28.06
C LEU A 600 10.97 5.93 28.89
N ASP A 601 10.70 6.83 29.83
CA ASP A 601 9.44 6.89 30.57
C ASP A 601 8.61 8.06 30.03
N PHE A 602 7.35 7.80 29.69
CA PHE A 602 6.44 8.81 29.18
C PHE A 602 5.04 8.55 29.70
N ASP A 603 4.37 9.60 30.18
CA ASP A 603 2.98 9.53 30.61
C ASP A 603 2.19 10.63 29.90
N PRO A 604 1.28 10.28 28.97
CA PRO A 604 0.60 11.27 28.15
C PRO A 604 -0.38 12.16 28.94
N ARG A 605 -0.67 11.81 30.20
CA ARG A 605 -1.51 12.62 31.10
C ARG A 605 -0.72 13.75 31.76
N VAL A 606 0.62 13.67 31.75
CA VAL A 606 1.48 14.74 32.25
C VAL A 606 1.63 15.81 31.15
N PRO A 607 1.22 17.07 31.38
CA PRO A 607 1.22 18.10 30.33
C PRO A 607 2.60 18.35 29.72
N SER A 608 3.67 18.33 30.52
CA SER A 608 5.04 18.53 30.02
C SER A 608 5.49 17.41 29.09
N HIS A 609 5.09 16.16 29.34
CA HIS A 609 5.35 15.05 28.43
C HIS A 609 4.58 15.22 27.13
N ARG A 610 3.28 15.54 27.21
CA ARG A 610 2.45 15.74 26.02
C ARG A 610 2.95 16.88 25.12
N ALA A 611 3.50 17.93 25.71
CA ALA A 611 4.13 19.03 24.96
C ALA A 611 5.31 18.57 24.09
N MET A 612 6.04 17.51 24.47
CA MET A 612 7.18 16.98 23.71
C MET A 612 6.79 16.34 22.37
N VAL A 613 5.51 15.95 22.22
CA VAL A 613 4.98 15.30 21.00
C VAL A 613 3.87 16.15 20.36
N THR A 614 3.83 17.43 20.70
CA THR A 614 2.87 18.38 20.13
C THR A 614 3.43 18.94 18.82
N ALA A 615 2.68 18.83 17.75
CA ALA A 615 3.02 19.41 16.46
C ALA A 615 2.51 20.85 16.37
N MET A 616 3.21 21.72 15.63
CA MET A 616 2.70 23.06 15.32
C MET A 616 1.92 23.04 14.02
N GLY A 617 0.61 23.33 14.08
CA GLY A 617 -0.25 23.53 12.91
C GLY A 617 -0.54 25.01 12.65
N ALA A 618 -1.21 25.30 11.53
CA ALA A 618 -1.59 26.67 11.15
C ALA A 618 -2.46 27.34 12.23
N SER A 619 -3.39 26.59 12.83
CA SER A 619 -4.30 27.07 13.88
C SER A 619 -3.72 26.98 15.30
N GLY A 620 -2.44 26.62 15.45
CA GLY A 620 -1.77 26.47 16.73
C GLY A 620 -1.27 25.05 17.02
N PRO A 621 -0.89 24.77 18.29
CA PRO A 621 -0.35 23.47 18.69
C PRO A 621 -1.42 22.37 18.63
N ILE A 622 -1.10 21.27 17.94
CA ILE A 622 -1.93 20.07 17.83
C ILE A 622 -1.25 18.94 18.61
N ALA A 623 -1.85 18.57 19.74
CA ALA A 623 -1.38 17.47 20.57
C ALA A 623 -2.08 16.16 20.17
N PRO A 624 -1.37 15.03 20.06
CA PRO A 624 -1.99 13.75 19.80
C PRO A 624 -2.98 13.36 20.92
N PRO A 625 -3.94 12.46 20.64
CA PRO A 625 -4.82 11.88 21.65
C PRO A 625 -4.02 11.33 22.83
N VAL A 626 -4.52 11.49 24.06
CA VAL A 626 -3.85 10.94 25.25
C VAL A 626 -3.75 9.40 25.15
N GLY A 627 -4.81 8.75 24.65
CA GLY A 627 -4.91 7.30 24.54
C GLY A 627 -4.98 6.61 25.90
N THR A 628 -4.83 5.29 25.89
CA THR A 628 -4.84 4.42 27.09
C THR A 628 -3.47 3.87 27.45
N LEU A 629 -2.43 4.27 26.71
CA LEU A 629 -1.07 3.75 26.83
C LEU A 629 -0.14 4.80 27.44
N ALA A 630 0.89 4.33 28.14
CA ALA A 630 2.03 5.08 28.61
C ALA A 630 3.30 4.33 28.19
N LEU A 631 4.48 4.95 28.32
CA LEU A 631 5.75 4.27 28.15
C LEU A 631 6.43 4.08 29.49
N ARG A 632 6.92 2.86 29.72
CA ARG A 632 7.76 2.54 30.88
C ARG A 632 8.97 1.75 30.40
N ALA A 633 10.17 2.25 30.68
CA ALA A 633 11.42 1.63 30.23
C ALA A 633 11.46 1.30 28.72
N GLY A 634 10.88 2.16 27.88
CA GLY A 634 10.83 1.97 26.42
C GLY A 634 9.74 1.03 25.90
N GLU A 635 8.85 0.54 26.76
CA GLU A 635 7.74 -0.35 26.39
C GLU A 635 6.37 0.34 26.55
N LEU A 636 5.45 0.07 25.62
CA LEU A 636 4.06 0.50 25.74
C LEU A 636 3.34 -0.34 26.81
N VAL A 637 2.80 0.33 27.82
CA VAL A 637 2.04 -0.28 28.91
C VAL A 637 0.72 0.46 29.11
N PRO A 638 -0.33 -0.17 29.66
CA PRO A 638 -1.54 0.55 30.04
C PRO A 638 -1.24 1.69 31.01
N ALA A 639 -1.75 2.88 30.73
CA ALA A 639 -1.65 4.03 31.62
C ALA A 639 -2.50 3.78 32.87
N ARG A 640 -1.85 3.56 34.02
CA ARG A 640 -2.50 3.35 35.32
C ARG A 640 -2.75 4.65 36.04
#